data_AF-A0A7X3XPY7-F1
#
_entry.id   AF-A0A7X3XPY7-F1
#
_cell.length_a   1.000
_cell.length_b   1.000
_cell.length_c   1.000
_cell.angle_alpha   90.00
_cell.angle_beta   90.00
_cell.angle_gamma   90.00
#
_symmetry.space_group_name_H-M   'P 1'
#
loop_
_entity.id
_entity.type
_entity.pdbx_description
1 polymer ?
#
loop_
_entity_poly.entity_id
_entity_poly.type
_entity_poly.pdbx_seq_one_letter_code
_entity_poly.pdbx_strand_id
1 'polypeptide(L)'
;MPKAQHVFICALILCAALFLSPLLTFAQTVNIPDTNLRAAIAEALGKPQGAQITREEMATLTDLEAHNADISDLTGLEFAINLVEIRCNNNLISDISPLAKLMRLRVIELRQNVINDLSPLTQLISLESLIVNGNSIVDLSPVEGLINLRGLEISDNLISDLSPIAGLIKLERLWMSENPPLDISPLAGLTNLNGFHTWGTSILSDLSVFSKLPKLHVIDICGGDVSDLSDLEGLTGLRRLELAGNEISDISPLASLTGLTHLNLRHNQIVDVSPLTTLSTLTQIDLHDNEVLDFSPLDVFPESVFITRSENPGATRPAPKIEGPWLWMVVPTDGMSGSKAAASGKDFLGEVSGGSVTELKIATQGAMEGDTVGDKVWTVGELSKRGGNNINELVNTAGLGMGNIDHHVAYGSVNLDSPREQNTKMFVGSGDAVKVWLNGKLVHSNATDRDANGYQESFSVTLKQGSNTLLVAVYEGEGWWSGFFGFDGGTDYTVWTQSPPILPKPLQVADMNEDGFVNILDLIVVARDFERNKPINPRTDINGDGKINILDLVTVARSMDATVPAAPSARMANNQVSPAVIWSWIAQAQIADDGSLAFQQGITNLQRLLDSFAPKETVLRANYPNPFNPETWVPYQLAKAAKVQIHIYAASGVLVRTLDLGHQPAGTYHQRSRAAHWDGKNEIGESVASGVYFYTLTAGDFAATRKMIIRK
;
A
#
# COMPACT_ATOMS: atom_id res chain seq x y z
N MET A 1 81.66 -37.60 -72.02
CA MET A 1 81.64 -36.97 -70.67
C MET A 1 81.85 -35.47 -70.86
N PRO A 2 81.30 -34.56 -70.04
CA PRO A 2 80.01 -34.53 -69.32
C PRO A 2 79.09 -33.44 -69.98
N LYS A 3 77.92 -32.99 -69.49
CA LYS A 3 76.96 -33.44 -68.46
C LYS A 3 75.52 -33.08 -68.92
N ALA A 4 74.53 -33.46 -68.12
CA ALA A 4 73.08 -33.26 -68.26
C ALA A 4 72.57 -31.87 -67.82
N GLN A 5 71.32 -31.50 -68.19
CA GLN A 5 70.17 -31.40 -67.25
C GLN A 5 68.81 -31.03 -67.94
N HIS A 6 67.79 -31.87 -67.72
CA HIS A 6 66.33 -31.65 -67.64
C HIS A 6 65.50 -30.99 -68.80
N VAL A 7 64.23 -31.37 -69.10
CA VAL A 7 63.46 -32.66 -69.09
C VAL A 7 62.02 -32.42 -69.67
N PHE A 8 61.57 -33.25 -70.63
CA PHE A 8 60.18 -33.76 -70.93
C PHE A 8 58.95 -32.81 -71.12
N ILE A 9 57.82 -33.18 -71.78
CA ILE A 9 57.46 -34.07 -72.93
C ILE A 9 55.95 -33.86 -73.32
N CYS A 10 55.42 -34.63 -74.30
CA CYS A 10 54.00 -34.76 -74.78
C CYS A 10 53.52 -33.71 -75.81
N ALA A 11 53.16 -33.99 -77.08
CA ALA A 11 52.84 -35.20 -77.87
C ALA A 11 51.36 -35.66 -77.91
N LEU A 12 50.77 -35.56 -79.12
CA LEU A 12 49.53 -36.16 -79.68
C LEU A 12 48.18 -36.03 -78.93
N ILE A 13 47.16 -35.55 -79.65
CA ILE A 13 46.03 -36.39 -80.14
C ILE A 13 45.35 -35.68 -81.34
N LEU A 14 45.21 -36.41 -82.44
CA LEU A 14 44.23 -36.20 -83.51
C LEU A 14 43.36 -37.47 -83.54
N CYS A 15 42.12 -37.40 -84.06
CA CYS A 15 41.13 -38.50 -84.13
C CYS A 15 40.29 -38.76 -82.85
N ALA A 16 39.35 -37.85 -82.57
CA ALA A 16 38.05 -38.17 -81.96
C ALA A 16 36.94 -37.19 -82.41
N ALA A 17 37.00 -36.74 -83.68
CA ALA A 17 36.05 -35.79 -84.26
C ALA A 17 34.93 -36.52 -85.02
N LEU A 18 34.12 -37.30 -84.30
CA LEU A 18 32.85 -37.91 -84.69
C LEU A 18 32.23 -38.52 -83.42
N PHE A 19 30.93 -38.30 -83.18
CA PHE A 19 30.21 -38.58 -81.92
C PHE A 19 30.50 -37.64 -80.72
N LEU A 20 30.22 -36.35 -80.90
CA LEU A 20 29.74 -35.49 -79.81
C LEU A 20 28.94 -34.31 -80.39
N SER A 21 27.86 -34.63 -81.10
CA SER A 21 26.71 -33.73 -81.09
C SER A 21 26.27 -33.61 -79.62
N PRO A 22 26.18 -32.41 -79.01
CA PRO A 22 25.38 -32.30 -77.82
C PRO A 22 23.98 -32.74 -78.22
N LEU A 23 23.48 -33.81 -77.59
CA LEU A 23 22.04 -34.00 -77.53
C LEU A 23 21.48 -32.68 -76.99
N LEU A 24 20.65 -32.00 -77.77
CA LEU A 24 19.78 -30.99 -77.21
C LEU A 24 18.82 -31.73 -76.30
N THR A 25 19.24 -31.91 -75.04
CA THR A 25 18.35 -32.11 -73.92
C THR A 25 17.51 -30.86 -73.86
N PHE A 26 16.33 -30.90 -74.49
CA PHE A 26 15.30 -29.90 -74.28
C PHE A 26 15.02 -29.88 -72.79
N ALA A 27 15.46 -28.81 -72.12
CA ALA A 27 15.33 -28.63 -70.69
C ALA A 27 13.84 -28.74 -70.35
N GLN A 28 13.47 -29.77 -69.60
CA GLN A 28 12.07 -30.17 -69.50
C GLN A 28 11.33 -29.12 -68.68
N THR A 29 10.43 -28.37 -69.31
CA THR A 29 9.61 -27.35 -68.62
C THR A 29 8.75 -28.02 -67.55
N VAL A 30 8.74 -27.43 -66.36
CA VAL A 30 7.86 -27.86 -65.26
C VAL A 30 6.46 -27.30 -65.50
N ASN A 31 5.43 -28.12 -65.31
CA ASN A 31 4.06 -27.65 -65.29
C ASN A 31 3.77 -27.05 -63.91
N ILE A 32 3.56 -25.73 -63.86
CA ILE A 32 3.18 -24.99 -62.65
C ILE A 32 1.87 -24.27 -63.02
N PRO A 33 0.70 -24.87 -62.77
CA PRO A 33 -0.58 -24.34 -63.26
C PRO A 33 -0.95 -23.02 -62.56
N ASP A 34 -0.81 -22.99 -61.24
CA ASP A 34 -1.01 -21.79 -60.41
C ASP A 34 -0.08 -20.66 -60.87
N THR A 35 -0.69 -19.53 -61.23
CA THR A 35 0.03 -18.39 -61.80
C THR A 35 0.88 -17.64 -60.78
N ASN A 36 0.46 -17.70 -59.52
CA ASN A 36 1.05 -16.93 -58.43
C ASN A 36 2.21 -17.71 -57.82
N LEU A 37 2.06 -19.04 -57.68
CA LEU A 37 3.17 -19.95 -57.39
C LEU A 37 4.25 -19.86 -58.47
N ARG A 38 3.85 -19.89 -59.76
CA ARG A 38 4.81 -19.75 -60.86
C ARG A 38 5.52 -18.41 -60.85
N ALA A 39 4.87 -17.34 -60.39
CA ALA A 39 5.49 -16.03 -60.21
C ALA A 39 6.50 -16.04 -59.04
N ALA A 40 6.12 -16.57 -57.88
CA ALA A 40 7.00 -16.69 -56.72
C ALA A 40 8.24 -17.56 -56.97
N ILE A 41 8.09 -18.70 -57.65
CA ILE A 41 9.22 -19.55 -58.04
C ILE A 41 10.09 -18.85 -59.10
N ALA A 42 9.50 -18.11 -60.05
CA ALA A 42 10.29 -17.33 -61.01
C ALA A 42 11.12 -16.25 -60.28
N GLU A 43 10.53 -15.55 -59.31
CA GLU A 43 11.21 -14.54 -58.48
C GLU A 43 12.35 -15.15 -57.66
N ALA A 44 12.10 -16.26 -56.95
CA ALA A 44 13.12 -16.98 -56.18
C ALA A 44 14.29 -17.49 -57.04
N LEU A 45 14.03 -17.82 -58.32
CA LEU A 45 15.06 -18.20 -59.30
C LEU A 45 15.71 -17.00 -60.02
N GLY A 46 15.36 -15.76 -59.68
CA GLY A 46 15.87 -14.54 -60.33
C GLY A 46 15.42 -14.36 -61.79
N LYS A 47 14.28 -14.94 -62.16
CA LYS A 47 13.72 -14.96 -63.52
C LYS A 47 12.57 -13.94 -63.67
N PRO A 48 12.36 -13.35 -64.85
CA PRO A 48 11.23 -12.48 -65.09
C PRO A 48 9.90 -13.25 -65.04
N GLN A 49 8.83 -12.57 -64.59
CA GLN A 49 7.50 -13.15 -64.47
C GLN A 49 7.01 -13.76 -65.80
N GLY A 50 6.49 -14.99 -65.74
CA GLY A 50 6.03 -15.72 -66.93
C GLY A 50 7.14 -16.42 -67.74
N ALA A 51 8.40 -16.33 -67.34
CA ALA A 51 9.46 -17.17 -67.91
C ALA A 51 9.15 -18.66 -67.70
N GLN A 52 9.52 -19.50 -68.67
CA GLN A 52 9.50 -20.95 -68.49
C GLN A 52 10.54 -21.36 -67.44
N ILE A 53 10.13 -22.26 -66.54
CA ILE A 53 10.97 -22.83 -65.49
C ILE A 53 11.25 -24.29 -65.85
N THR A 54 12.52 -24.69 -65.92
CA THR A 54 12.91 -26.06 -66.27
C THR A 54 13.11 -26.92 -65.02
N ARG A 55 13.16 -28.25 -65.18
CA ARG A 55 13.44 -29.17 -64.05
C ARG A 55 14.81 -28.94 -63.43
N GLU A 56 15.80 -28.60 -64.25
CA GLU A 56 17.16 -28.31 -63.80
C GLU A 56 17.18 -27.03 -62.95
N GLU A 57 16.45 -26.00 -63.38
CA GLU A 57 16.29 -24.76 -62.61
C GLU A 57 15.50 -24.98 -61.33
N MET A 58 14.36 -25.69 -61.39
CA MET A 58 13.57 -26.03 -60.19
C MET A 58 14.40 -26.81 -59.17
N ALA A 59 15.27 -27.72 -59.62
CA ALA A 59 16.18 -28.45 -58.75
C ALA A 59 17.27 -27.57 -58.10
N THR A 60 17.44 -26.30 -58.49
CA THR A 60 18.32 -25.34 -57.78
C THR A 60 17.64 -24.63 -56.61
N LEU A 61 16.30 -24.67 -56.54
CA LEU A 61 15.53 -24.00 -55.48
C LEU A 61 15.82 -24.63 -54.11
N THR A 62 16.35 -23.83 -53.19
CA THR A 62 16.67 -24.22 -51.79
C THR A 62 15.65 -23.70 -50.78
N ASP A 63 14.97 -22.61 -51.13
CA ASP A 63 14.04 -21.88 -50.29
C ASP A 63 12.94 -21.28 -51.18
N LEU A 64 11.74 -21.17 -50.64
CA LEU A 64 10.61 -20.51 -51.29
C LEU A 64 9.78 -19.76 -50.27
N GLU A 65 9.65 -18.45 -50.45
CA GLU A 65 8.77 -17.57 -49.68
C GLU A 65 7.69 -16.99 -50.61
N ALA A 66 6.42 -17.21 -50.27
CA ALA A 66 5.28 -16.87 -51.10
C ALA A 66 4.04 -16.57 -50.23
N HIS A 67 4.13 -15.57 -49.37
CA HIS A 67 3.07 -15.17 -48.44
C HIS A 67 2.01 -14.28 -49.10
N ASN A 68 0.73 -14.45 -48.71
CA ASN A 68 -0.39 -13.59 -49.16
C ASN A 68 -0.51 -13.51 -50.70
N ALA A 69 -0.31 -14.64 -51.38
CA ALA A 69 -0.13 -14.71 -52.83
C ALA A 69 -1.33 -15.38 -53.56
N ASP A 70 -2.43 -15.64 -52.86
CA ASP A 70 -3.61 -16.37 -53.37
C ASP A 70 -3.25 -17.73 -54.03
N ILE A 71 -2.19 -18.39 -53.56
CA ILE A 71 -1.74 -19.70 -54.08
C ILE A 71 -2.71 -20.77 -53.61
N SER A 72 -3.10 -21.67 -54.50
CA SER A 72 -4.03 -22.78 -54.21
C SER A 72 -3.52 -24.16 -54.62
N ASP A 73 -2.65 -24.22 -55.64
CA ASP A 73 -2.14 -25.48 -56.20
C ASP A 73 -0.60 -25.48 -56.21
N LEU A 74 0.00 -26.41 -55.45
CA LEU A 74 1.45 -26.58 -55.31
C LEU A 74 2.11 -27.40 -56.44
N THR A 75 1.35 -27.82 -57.46
CA THR A 75 1.84 -28.64 -58.58
C THR A 75 3.05 -28.00 -59.27
N GLY A 76 4.10 -28.80 -59.45
CA GLY A 76 5.39 -28.40 -59.99
C GLY A 76 6.49 -28.36 -58.91
N LEU A 77 6.15 -28.17 -57.63
CA LEU A 77 7.13 -28.19 -56.55
C LEU A 77 7.75 -29.57 -56.31
N GLU A 78 7.15 -30.67 -56.79
CA GLU A 78 7.73 -32.02 -56.68
C GLU A 78 9.08 -32.17 -57.41
N PHE A 79 9.46 -31.20 -58.26
CA PHE A 79 10.76 -31.14 -58.92
C PHE A 79 11.79 -30.27 -58.16
N ALA A 80 11.41 -29.56 -57.10
CA ALA A 80 12.28 -28.77 -56.25
C ALA A 80 13.06 -29.66 -55.25
N ILE A 81 13.73 -30.69 -55.76
CA ILE A 81 14.33 -31.79 -54.96
C ILE A 81 15.41 -31.36 -53.94
N ASN A 82 15.87 -30.11 -54.02
CA ASN A 82 16.84 -29.52 -53.10
C ASN A 82 16.23 -28.50 -52.11
N LEU A 83 14.90 -28.33 -52.12
CA LEU A 83 14.17 -27.43 -51.23
C LEU A 83 14.37 -27.84 -49.77
N VAL A 84 14.77 -26.87 -48.95
CA VAL A 84 15.04 -27.00 -47.51
C VAL A 84 13.99 -26.26 -46.70
N GLU A 85 13.50 -25.13 -47.20
CA GLU A 85 12.52 -24.30 -46.51
C GLU A 85 11.39 -23.89 -47.46
N ILE A 86 10.13 -24.00 -47.02
CA ILE A 86 8.97 -23.47 -47.73
C ILE A 86 8.11 -22.65 -46.77
N ARG A 87 7.76 -21.44 -47.20
CA ARG A 87 6.99 -20.45 -46.42
C ARG A 87 5.86 -19.88 -47.28
N CYS A 88 4.66 -20.44 -47.15
CA CYS A 88 3.47 -20.04 -47.90
C CYS A 88 2.28 -19.73 -46.98
N ASN A 89 2.54 -19.07 -45.85
CA ASN A 89 1.51 -18.57 -44.93
C ASN A 89 0.50 -17.62 -45.63
N ASN A 90 -0.77 -17.65 -45.23
CA ASN A 90 -1.88 -16.85 -45.76
C ASN A 90 -2.12 -17.10 -47.26
N ASN A 91 -2.57 -18.32 -47.59
CA ASN A 91 -2.89 -18.74 -48.96
C ASN A 91 -4.13 -19.67 -48.93
N LEU A 92 -4.44 -20.33 -50.05
CA LEU A 92 -5.60 -21.20 -50.24
C LEU A 92 -5.18 -22.66 -50.49
N ILE A 93 -4.03 -23.08 -49.97
CA ILE A 93 -3.46 -24.41 -50.19
C ILE A 93 -4.24 -25.44 -49.40
N SER A 94 -4.75 -26.48 -50.07
CA SER A 94 -5.33 -27.68 -49.44
C SER A 94 -4.50 -28.94 -49.69
N ASP A 95 -3.93 -29.10 -50.89
CA ASP A 95 -3.13 -30.25 -51.28
C ASP A 95 -1.62 -29.98 -51.16
N ILE A 96 -0.98 -30.71 -50.25
CA ILE A 96 0.48 -30.68 -50.04
C ILE A 96 1.20 -31.92 -50.60
N SER A 97 0.51 -32.75 -51.41
CA SER A 97 1.09 -33.90 -52.11
C SER A 97 2.37 -33.59 -52.91
N PRO A 98 2.54 -32.41 -53.56
CA PRO A 98 3.79 -32.05 -54.23
C PRO A 98 5.02 -32.03 -53.30
N LEU A 99 4.83 -31.85 -51.98
CA LEU A 99 5.92 -31.83 -51.00
C LEU A 99 6.41 -33.25 -50.62
N ALA A 100 5.66 -34.31 -50.93
CA ALA A 100 5.85 -35.65 -50.36
C ALA A 100 7.21 -36.33 -50.61
N LYS A 101 7.99 -35.82 -51.57
CA LYS A 101 9.31 -36.37 -51.96
C LYS A 101 10.45 -35.38 -51.74
N LEU A 102 10.18 -34.24 -51.11
CA LEU A 102 11.17 -33.19 -50.85
C LEU A 102 11.93 -33.50 -49.55
N MET A 103 12.64 -34.63 -49.56
CA MET A 103 13.29 -35.25 -48.37
C MET A 103 14.37 -34.38 -47.70
N ARG A 104 14.67 -33.19 -48.24
CA ARG A 104 15.58 -32.19 -47.68
C ARG A 104 14.89 -31.06 -46.93
N LEU A 105 13.54 -31.01 -46.94
CA LEU A 105 12.78 -30.06 -46.16
C LEU A 105 13.11 -30.18 -44.67
N ARG A 106 13.48 -29.05 -44.08
CA ARG A 106 13.77 -28.83 -42.66
C ARG A 106 12.75 -27.88 -42.03
N VAL A 107 12.19 -26.96 -42.81
CA VAL A 107 11.18 -25.99 -42.37
C VAL A 107 9.98 -25.99 -43.34
N ILE A 108 8.78 -26.14 -42.80
CA ILE A 108 7.51 -25.96 -43.51
C ILE A 108 6.66 -24.95 -42.72
N GLU A 109 6.33 -23.82 -43.34
CA GLU A 109 5.39 -22.83 -42.79
C GLU A 109 4.22 -22.62 -43.75
N LEU A 110 3.04 -23.08 -43.32
CA LEU A 110 1.78 -23.07 -44.07
C LEU A 110 0.62 -22.57 -43.18
N ARG A 111 0.87 -21.57 -42.33
CA ARG A 111 -0.16 -20.94 -41.48
C ARG A 111 -1.29 -20.37 -42.34
N GLN A 112 -2.52 -20.36 -41.82
CA GLN A 112 -3.67 -19.71 -42.47
C GLN A 112 -3.82 -20.18 -43.93
N ASN A 113 -4.14 -21.47 -44.06
CA ASN A 113 -4.42 -22.18 -45.31
C ASN A 113 -5.66 -23.09 -45.08
N VAL A 114 -5.93 -24.03 -45.98
CA VAL A 114 -7.09 -24.95 -45.91
C VAL A 114 -6.66 -26.42 -45.94
N ILE A 115 -5.51 -26.71 -45.31
CA ILE A 115 -4.93 -28.06 -45.22
C ILE A 115 -5.70 -28.88 -44.18
N ASN A 116 -6.00 -30.14 -44.50
CA ASN A 116 -6.59 -31.10 -43.57
C ASN A 116 -5.86 -32.45 -43.53
N ASP A 117 -5.09 -32.79 -44.57
CA ASP A 117 -4.31 -34.01 -44.66
C ASP A 117 -2.80 -33.73 -44.57
N LEU A 118 -2.14 -34.32 -43.56
CA LEU A 118 -0.69 -34.29 -43.38
C LEU A 118 0.01 -35.54 -43.94
N SER A 119 -0.71 -36.51 -44.51
CA SER A 119 -0.15 -37.78 -45.03
C SER A 119 1.05 -37.62 -46.00
N PRO A 120 1.14 -36.56 -46.83
CA PRO A 120 2.33 -36.32 -47.66
C PRO A 120 3.62 -36.11 -46.85
N LEU A 121 3.53 -35.66 -45.60
CA LEU A 121 4.70 -35.35 -44.77
C LEU A 121 5.37 -36.59 -44.14
N THR A 122 4.69 -37.74 -44.10
CA THR A 122 5.11 -38.97 -43.38
C THR A 122 6.55 -39.43 -43.59
N GLN A 123 7.17 -39.12 -44.72
CA GLN A 123 8.54 -39.55 -45.06
C GLN A 123 9.61 -38.45 -44.90
N LEU A 124 9.20 -37.23 -44.54
CA LEU A 124 10.08 -36.06 -44.41
C LEU A 124 10.86 -36.06 -43.09
N ILE A 125 11.58 -37.15 -42.80
CA ILE A 125 12.29 -37.38 -41.54
C ILE A 125 13.34 -36.28 -41.25
N SER A 126 13.78 -35.52 -42.27
CA SER A 126 14.67 -34.34 -42.12
C SER A 126 13.99 -33.11 -41.49
N LEU A 127 12.67 -33.11 -41.31
CA LEU A 127 11.92 -31.94 -40.86
C LEU A 127 12.27 -31.59 -39.40
N GLU A 128 12.59 -30.32 -39.16
CA GLU A 128 12.96 -29.76 -37.86
C GLU A 128 11.92 -28.77 -37.32
N SER A 129 11.15 -28.12 -38.20
CA SER A 129 10.08 -27.20 -37.84
C SER A 129 8.86 -27.38 -38.76
N LEU A 130 7.70 -27.64 -38.16
CA LEU A 130 6.40 -27.70 -38.84
C LEU A 130 5.45 -26.66 -38.24
N ILE A 131 5.02 -25.70 -39.04
CA ILE A 131 4.15 -24.59 -38.64
C ILE A 131 2.91 -24.59 -39.54
N VAL A 132 1.78 -25.03 -38.99
CA VAL A 132 0.51 -25.26 -39.71
C VAL A 132 -0.70 -24.66 -38.99
N ASN A 133 -0.48 -23.61 -38.20
CA ASN A 133 -1.57 -22.96 -37.44
C ASN A 133 -2.65 -22.36 -38.36
N GLY A 134 -3.93 -22.44 -38.00
CA GLY A 134 -5.01 -21.90 -38.83
C GLY A 134 -5.22 -22.73 -40.08
N ASN A 135 -5.62 -23.97 -39.88
CA ASN A 135 -5.92 -24.95 -40.93
C ASN A 135 -7.14 -25.77 -40.48
N SER A 136 -7.35 -26.96 -41.04
CA SER A 136 -8.45 -27.87 -40.67
C SER A 136 -7.93 -29.29 -40.40
N ILE A 137 -6.76 -29.39 -39.77
CA ILE A 137 -6.09 -30.65 -39.45
C ILE A 137 -6.81 -31.30 -38.27
N VAL A 138 -7.03 -32.61 -38.37
CA VAL A 138 -7.62 -33.45 -37.30
C VAL A 138 -6.64 -34.55 -36.87
N ASP A 139 -5.93 -35.15 -37.82
CA ASP A 139 -5.06 -36.31 -37.59
C ASP A 139 -3.57 -35.92 -37.55
N LEU A 140 -2.91 -36.25 -36.44
CA LEU A 140 -1.46 -36.11 -36.25
C LEU A 140 -0.68 -37.41 -36.50
N SER A 141 -1.33 -38.54 -36.82
CA SER A 141 -0.63 -39.80 -37.16
C SER A 141 0.48 -39.60 -38.22
N PRO A 142 0.33 -38.73 -39.24
CA PRO A 142 1.41 -38.45 -40.19
C PRO A 142 2.71 -37.86 -39.60
N VAL A 143 2.69 -37.26 -38.40
CA VAL A 143 3.86 -36.64 -37.78
C VAL A 143 4.66 -37.57 -36.85
N GLU A 144 4.13 -38.76 -36.52
CA GLU A 144 4.76 -39.72 -35.58
C GLU A 144 6.21 -40.09 -35.97
N GLY A 145 6.47 -40.25 -37.28
CA GLY A 145 7.79 -40.59 -37.80
C GLY A 145 8.80 -39.43 -37.89
N LEU A 146 8.39 -38.19 -37.57
CA LEU A 146 9.19 -36.98 -37.81
C LEU A 146 10.16 -36.69 -36.65
N ILE A 147 10.96 -37.69 -36.28
CA ILE A 147 11.85 -37.75 -35.11
C ILE A 147 12.95 -36.67 -35.01
N ASN A 148 13.06 -35.78 -36.00
CA ASN A 148 13.96 -34.62 -35.98
C ASN A 148 13.26 -33.29 -35.65
N LEU A 149 11.93 -33.27 -35.51
CA LEU A 149 11.18 -32.09 -35.12
C LEU A 149 11.67 -31.51 -33.79
N ARG A 150 11.86 -30.19 -33.79
CA ARG A 150 12.20 -29.33 -32.65
C ARG A 150 11.11 -28.31 -32.36
N GLY A 151 10.43 -27.82 -33.41
CA GLY A 151 9.26 -26.94 -33.30
C GLY A 151 8.04 -27.56 -33.98
N LEU A 152 6.91 -27.56 -33.27
CA LEU A 152 5.61 -27.94 -33.81
C LEU A 152 4.59 -26.86 -33.41
N GLU A 153 4.00 -26.21 -34.40
CA GLU A 153 2.93 -25.23 -34.22
C GLU A 153 1.67 -25.69 -34.95
N ILE A 154 0.66 -26.07 -34.17
CA ILE A 154 -0.58 -26.72 -34.59
C ILE A 154 -1.83 -26.01 -34.02
N SER A 155 -1.69 -24.75 -33.58
CA SER A 155 -2.80 -23.98 -33.03
C SER A 155 -3.88 -23.69 -34.07
N ASP A 156 -5.12 -23.37 -33.66
CA ASP A 156 -6.22 -23.03 -34.58
C ASP A 156 -6.47 -24.14 -35.63
N ASN A 157 -6.85 -25.31 -35.11
CA ASN A 157 -7.07 -26.56 -35.83
C ASN A 157 -8.15 -27.41 -35.10
N LEU A 158 -8.34 -28.67 -35.52
CA LEU A 158 -9.37 -29.59 -35.00
C LEU A 158 -8.76 -30.86 -34.38
N ILE A 159 -7.57 -30.74 -33.79
CA ILE A 159 -6.80 -31.88 -33.25
C ILE A 159 -7.31 -32.25 -31.87
N SER A 160 -7.62 -33.52 -31.66
CA SER A 160 -8.10 -34.06 -30.37
C SER A 160 -7.28 -35.23 -29.83
N ASP A 161 -6.10 -35.52 -30.40
CA ASP A 161 -5.19 -36.59 -29.95
C ASP A 161 -3.72 -36.18 -30.12
N LEU A 162 -2.95 -36.25 -29.02
CA LEU A 162 -1.50 -36.00 -28.99
C LEU A 162 -0.66 -37.29 -28.92
N SER A 163 -1.29 -38.47 -28.92
CA SER A 163 -0.59 -39.76 -28.93
C SER A 163 0.48 -39.87 -30.03
N PRO A 164 0.25 -39.39 -31.28
CA PRO A 164 1.25 -39.43 -32.33
C PRO A 164 2.55 -38.65 -32.03
N ILE A 165 2.50 -37.61 -31.18
CA ILE A 165 3.70 -36.80 -30.88
C ILE A 165 4.54 -37.34 -29.71
N ALA A 166 4.07 -38.36 -28.98
CA ALA A 166 4.74 -38.87 -27.77
C ALA A 166 6.19 -39.34 -28.00
N GLY A 167 6.51 -39.81 -29.21
CA GLY A 167 7.85 -40.26 -29.61
C GLY A 167 8.82 -39.16 -30.03
N LEU A 168 8.37 -37.90 -30.15
CA LEU A 168 9.17 -36.79 -30.70
C LEU A 168 10.15 -36.19 -29.68
N ILE A 169 11.04 -37.03 -29.13
CA ILE A 169 11.95 -36.68 -28.02
C ILE A 169 12.89 -35.48 -28.27
N LYS A 170 13.00 -34.98 -29.51
CA LYS A 170 13.78 -33.78 -29.86
C LYS A 170 12.95 -32.48 -29.84
N LEU A 171 11.64 -32.57 -29.63
CA LEU A 171 10.76 -31.41 -29.58
C LEU A 171 11.16 -30.50 -28.43
N GLU A 172 11.35 -29.22 -28.74
CA GLU A 172 11.80 -28.17 -27.83
C GLU A 172 10.65 -27.21 -27.50
N ARG A 173 9.77 -26.95 -28.48
CA ARG A 173 8.61 -26.05 -28.36
C ARG A 173 7.38 -26.66 -29.03
N LEU A 174 6.25 -26.59 -28.32
CA LEU A 174 4.92 -26.97 -28.80
C LEU A 174 3.96 -25.80 -28.60
N TRP A 175 3.20 -25.47 -29.65
CA TRP A 175 2.07 -24.52 -29.61
C TRP A 175 0.82 -25.21 -30.16
N MET A 176 -0.24 -25.24 -29.35
CA MET A 176 -1.47 -26.02 -29.60
C MET A 176 -2.76 -25.31 -29.13
N SER A 177 -2.73 -23.98 -29.09
CA SER A 177 -3.88 -23.11 -28.77
C SER A 177 -5.06 -23.33 -29.71
N GLU A 178 -6.27 -22.93 -29.34
CA GLU A 178 -7.47 -22.97 -30.19
C GLU A 178 -7.67 -24.33 -30.88
N ASN A 179 -7.61 -25.41 -30.09
CA ASN A 179 -7.99 -26.76 -30.50
C ASN A 179 -9.12 -27.28 -29.59
N PRO A 180 -9.84 -28.35 -29.99
CA PRO A 180 -10.71 -29.10 -29.08
C PRO A 180 -9.98 -29.53 -27.79
N PRO A 181 -10.70 -29.83 -26.69
CA PRO A 181 -10.08 -30.25 -25.43
C PRO A 181 -9.11 -31.44 -25.58
N LEU A 182 -7.94 -31.35 -24.94
CA LEU A 182 -6.82 -32.27 -25.15
C LEU A 182 -6.30 -32.92 -23.87
N ASP A 183 -5.96 -34.20 -23.96
CA ASP A 183 -5.14 -34.92 -22.96
C ASP A 183 -3.66 -34.65 -23.24
N ILE A 184 -2.92 -34.16 -22.24
CA ILE A 184 -1.48 -33.87 -22.33
C ILE A 184 -0.60 -35.00 -21.77
N SER A 185 -1.19 -36.11 -21.31
CA SER A 185 -0.44 -37.31 -20.89
C SER A 185 0.58 -37.84 -21.92
N PRO A 186 0.35 -37.75 -23.26
CA PRO A 186 1.35 -38.16 -24.26
C PRO A 186 2.66 -37.35 -24.22
N LEU A 187 2.66 -36.15 -23.63
CA LEU A 187 3.84 -35.30 -23.57
C LEU A 187 4.94 -35.84 -22.64
N ALA A 188 4.65 -36.83 -21.78
CA ALA A 188 5.58 -37.33 -20.74
C ALA A 188 6.94 -37.81 -21.26
N GLY A 189 7.04 -38.20 -22.55
CA GLY A 189 8.29 -38.61 -23.19
C GLY A 189 9.17 -37.47 -23.72
N LEU A 190 8.65 -36.24 -23.78
CA LEU A 190 9.26 -35.10 -24.49
C LEU A 190 10.35 -34.40 -23.66
N THR A 191 11.39 -35.16 -23.29
CA THR A 191 12.48 -34.73 -22.38
C THR A 191 13.32 -33.52 -22.82
N ASN A 192 13.14 -33.02 -24.05
CA ASN A 192 13.74 -31.77 -24.52
C ASN A 192 12.79 -30.55 -24.53
N LEU A 193 11.50 -30.74 -24.24
CA LEU A 193 10.51 -29.67 -24.25
C LEU A 193 10.89 -28.63 -23.19
N ASN A 194 11.02 -27.37 -23.62
CA ASN A 194 11.40 -26.25 -22.77
C ASN A 194 10.32 -25.17 -22.66
N GLY A 195 9.38 -25.13 -23.60
CA GLY A 195 8.17 -24.33 -23.51
C GLY A 195 6.94 -25.09 -24.01
N PHE A 196 5.89 -25.11 -23.19
CA PHE A 196 4.56 -25.57 -23.53
C PHE A 196 3.61 -24.37 -23.57
N HIS A 197 2.89 -24.19 -24.68
CA HIS A 197 1.99 -23.05 -24.87
C HIS A 197 0.65 -23.48 -25.44
N THR A 198 -0.42 -23.09 -24.77
CA THR A 198 -1.79 -23.30 -25.19
C THR A 198 -2.67 -22.16 -24.68
N TRP A 199 -3.52 -21.63 -25.55
CA TRP A 199 -4.53 -20.62 -25.21
C TRP A 199 -5.88 -21.07 -25.75
N GLY A 200 -6.95 -21.01 -24.95
CA GLY A 200 -8.31 -21.35 -25.39
C GLY A 200 -8.58 -22.85 -25.60
N THR A 201 -7.62 -23.72 -25.25
CA THR A 201 -7.77 -25.18 -25.32
C THR A 201 -7.87 -25.74 -23.90
N SER A 202 -9.03 -26.26 -23.51
CA SER A 202 -9.23 -26.93 -22.22
C SER A 202 -8.36 -28.18 -22.09
N ILE A 203 -7.73 -28.37 -20.93
CA ILE A 203 -6.90 -29.55 -20.65
C ILE A 203 -7.73 -30.61 -19.92
N LEU A 204 -7.79 -31.83 -20.48
CA LEU A 204 -8.63 -32.93 -19.98
C LEU A 204 -7.98 -33.76 -18.86
N SER A 205 -6.65 -33.65 -18.72
CA SER A 205 -5.86 -34.42 -17.76
C SER A 205 -5.35 -33.54 -16.61
N ASP A 206 -4.84 -34.19 -15.58
CA ASP A 206 -4.03 -33.53 -14.56
C ASP A 206 -2.73 -32.92 -15.16
N LEU A 207 -2.06 -32.04 -14.41
CA LEU A 207 -0.85 -31.34 -14.88
C LEU A 207 0.44 -32.11 -14.51
N SER A 208 0.31 -33.31 -13.93
CA SER A 208 1.43 -34.09 -13.37
C SER A 208 2.49 -34.46 -14.42
N VAL A 209 2.12 -34.42 -15.71
CA VAL A 209 3.04 -34.62 -16.84
C VAL A 209 4.23 -33.66 -16.81
N PHE A 210 4.06 -32.42 -16.35
CA PHE A 210 5.14 -31.44 -16.31
C PHE A 210 6.26 -31.84 -15.33
N SER A 211 5.95 -32.62 -14.28
CA SER A 211 6.96 -33.22 -13.39
C SER A 211 7.93 -34.19 -14.11
N LYS A 212 7.59 -34.64 -15.33
CA LYS A 212 8.41 -35.53 -16.15
C LYS A 212 9.31 -34.79 -17.15
N LEU A 213 9.20 -33.46 -17.25
CA LEU A 213 9.87 -32.65 -18.27
C LEU A 213 11.04 -31.83 -17.67
N PRO A 214 12.25 -32.40 -17.56
CA PRO A 214 13.36 -31.82 -16.79
C PRO A 214 13.96 -30.54 -17.40
N LYS A 215 13.51 -30.11 -18.58
CA LYS A 215 13.95 -28.89 -19.28
C LYS A 215 12.84 -27.85 -19.42
N LEU A 216 11.67 -28.07 -18.83
CA LEU A 216 10.55 -27.15 -18.93
C LEU A 216 10.82 -25.87 -18.11
N HIS A 217 10.88 -24.73 -18.81
CA HIS A 217 11.11 -23.41 -18.19
C HIS A 217 9.92 -22.46 -18.41
N VAL A 218 9.06 -22.73 -19.39
CA VAL A 218 7.87 -21.94 -19.71
C VAL A 218 6.65 -22.85 -19.75
N ILE A 219 5.62 -22.50 -18.99
CA ILE A 219 4.27 -23.03 -19.08
C ILE A 219 3.35 -21.85 -19.38
N ASP A 220 2.57 -21.95 -20.45
CA ASP A 220 1.53 -21.01 -20.83
C ASP A 220 0.25 -21.81 -21.11
N ILE A 221 -0.74 -21.66 -20.22
CA ILE A 221 -2.05 -22.33 -20.26
C ILE A 221 -3.10 -21.27 -19.94
N CYS A 222 -3.20 -20.25 -20.79
CA CYS A 222 -4.25 -19.24 -20.66
C CYS A 222 -5.60 -19.82 -21.14
N GLY A 223 -6.72 -19.51 -20.51
CA GLY A 223 -8.04 -19.98 -21.01
C GLY A 223 -8.16 -21.49 -21.16
N GLY A 224 -7.63 -22.26 -20.20
CA GLY A 224 -7.55 -23.73 -20.27
C GLY A 224 -8.41 -24.46 -19.24
N ASP A 225 -9.35 -23.76 -18.60
CA ASP A 225 -10.25 -24.23 -17.53
C ASP A 225 -9.50 -24.82 -16.30
N VAL A 226 -8.28 -24.33 -16.03
CA VAL A 226 -7.45 -24.79 -14.91
C VAL A 226 -7.96 -24.22 -13.59
N SER A 227 -8.14 -25.06 -12.56
CA SER A 227 -8.46 -24.62 -11.19
C SER A 227 -7.51 -25.19 -10.12
N ASP A 228 -6.93 -26.37 -10.36
CA ASP A 228 -5.99 -27.05 -9.46
C ASP A 228 -4.54 -26.88 -9.98
N LEU A 229 -3.65 -26.46 -9.09
CA LEU A 229 -2.22 -26.23 -9.36
C LEU A 229 -1.31 -27.19 -8.57
N SER A 230 -1.86 -28.16 -7.84
CA SER A 230 -1.11 -29.06 -6.95
C SER A 230 0.00 -29.84 -7.67
N ASP A 231 -0.24 -30.27 -8.90
CA ASP A 231 0.75 -30.94 -9.76
C ASP A 231 1.95 -30.06 -10.19
N LEU A 232 1.83 -28.74 -10.04
CA LEU A 232 2.94 -27.83 -10.29
C LEU A 232 3.89 -27.75 -9.08
N GLU A 233 3.56 -28.32 -7.93
CA GLU A 233 4.41 -28.25 -6.73
C GLU A 233 5.82 -28.83 -7.00
N GLY A 234 6.84 -28.06 -6.63
CA GLY A 234 8.24 -28.48 -6.73
C GLY A 234 8.90 -28.29 -8.10
N LEU A 235 8.21 -27.73 -9.11
CA LEU A 235 8.78 -27.39 -10.43
C LEU A 235 9.75 -26.19 -10.40
N THR A 236 10.73 -26.21 -9.50
CA THR A 236 11.78 -25.19 -9.27
C THR A 236 12.61 -24.81 -10.52
N GLY A 237 12.58 -25.63 -11.58
CA GLY A 237 13.16 -25.33 -12.88
C GLY A 237 12.40 -24.26 -13.69
N LEU A 238 11.13 -24.00 -13.36
CA LEU A 238 10.27 -23.07 -14.09
C LEU A 238 10.75 -21.62 -13.97
N ARG A 239 10.54 -20.82 -15.01
CA ARG A 239 10.99 -19.42 -15.12
C ARG A 239 9.87 -18.46 -15.48
N ARG A 240 8.90 -18.92 -16.26
CA ARG A 240 7.68 -18.19 -16.66
C ARG A 240 6.47 -19.11 -16.53
N LEU A 241 5.41 -18.58 -15.92
CA LEU A 241 4.12 -19.24 -15.76
C LEU A 241 3.02 -18.25 -16.16
N GLU A 242 2.34 -18.53 -17.27
CA GLU A 242 1.20 -17.77 -17.77
C GLU A 242 -0.06 -18.63 -17.60
N LEU A 243 -1.01 -18.16 -16.78
CA LEU A 243 -2.24 -18.87 -16.42
C LEU A 243 -3.45 -17.92 -16.48
N ALA A 244 -3.45 -16.97 -17.41
CA ALA A 244 -4.47 -15.94 -17.46
C ALA A 244 -5.82 -16.48 -17.98
N GLY A 245 -6.94 -16.05 -17.38
CA GLY A 245 -8.29 -16.45 -17.81
C GLY A 245 -8.62 -17.89 -17.42
N ASN A 246 -8.39 -18.28 -16.18
CA ASN A 246 -8.66 -19.61 -15.65
C ASN A 246 -9.58 -19.52 -14.41
N GLU A 247 -9.81 -20.65 -13.73
CA GLU A 247 -10.66 -20.74 -12.53
C GLU A 247 -9.82 -20.93 -11.25
N ILE A 248 -8.61 -20.36 -11.21
CA ILE A 248 -7.67 -20.52 -10.10
C ILE A 248 -8.09 -19.64 -8.92
N SER A 249 -8.19 -20.24 -7.73
CA SER A 249 -8.42 -19.52 -6.46
C SER A 249 -7.34 -19.81 -5.41
N ASP A 250 -6.81 -21.04 -5.36
CA ASP A 250 -5.68 -21.42 -4.51
C ASP A 250 -4.36 -21.40 -5.30
N ILE A 251 -3.44 -20.55 -4.86
CA ILE A 251 -2.06 -20.45 -5.40
C ILE A 251 -0.99 -20.96 -4.42
N SER A 252 -1.38 -21.65 -3.35
CA SER A 252 -0.44 -22.24 -2.38
C SER A 252 0.61 -23.18 -3.00
N PRO A 253 0.35 -23.99 -4.05
CA PRO A 253 1.38 -24.81 -4.69
C PRO A 253 2.52 -23.98 -5.32
N LEU A 254 2.23 -22.74 -5.74
CA LEU A 254 3.20 -21.85 -6.38
C LEU A 254 4.32 -21.42 -5.43
N ALA A 255 4.12 -21.46 -4.11
CA ALA A 255 5.13 -21.06 -3.11
C ALA A 255 6.45 -21.86 -3.20
N SER A 256 6.42 -23.04 -3.83
CA SER A 256 7.58 -23.89 -4.10
C SER A 256 8.41 -23.47 -5.32
N LEU A 257 7.86 -22.65 -6.22
CA LEU A 257 8.40 -22.34 -7.55
C LEU A 257 9.46 -21.23 -7.54
N THR A 258 10.42 -21.35 -6.63
CA THR A 258 11.46 -20.34 -6.30
C THR A 258 12.39 -19.92 -7.44
N GLY A 259 12.22 -20.47 -8.65
CA GLY A 259 12.89 -20.04 -9.87
C GLY A 259 12.09 -19.10 -10.77
N LEU A 260 10.80 -18.84 -10.46
CA LEU A 260 9.94 -18.00 -11.29
C LEU A 260 10.42 -16.55 -11.36
N THR A 261 10.46 -16.01 -12.57
CA THR A 261 10.82 -14.62 -12.87
C THR A 261 9.64 -13.82 -13.42
N HIS A 262 8.72 -14.49 -14.10
CA HIS A 262 7.50 -13.91 -14.65
C HIS A 262 6.31 -14.78 -14.25
N LEU A 263 5.27 -14.16 -13.71
CA LEU A 263 4.04 -14.82 -13.30
C LEU A 263 2.85 -13.98 -13.76
N ASN A 264 1.92 -14.61 -14.48
CA ASN A 264 0.71 -13.98 -14.96
C ASN A 264 -0.50 -14.83 -14.54
N LEU A 265 -1.31 -14.27 -13.65
CA LEU A 265 -2.50 -14.86 -13.04
C LEU A 265 -3.74 -14.00 -13.31
N ARG A 266 -3.69 -13.12 -14.31
CA ARG A 266 -4.77 -12.22 -14.70
C ARG A 266 -6.09 -12.98 -15.00
N HIS A 267 -7.25 -12.41 -14.71
CA HIS A 267 -8.58 -13.06 -14.93
C HIS A 267 -8.65 -14.43 -14.23
N ASN A 268 -8.65 -14.42 -12.90
CA ASN A 268 -8.79 -15.60 -12.04
C ASN A 268 -9.62 -15.22 -10.77
N GLN A 269 -9.73 -16.13 -9.80
CA GLN A 269 -10.54 -16.01 -8.59
C GLN A 269 -9.67 -15.94 -7.32
N ILE A 270 -8.46 -15.37 -7.42
CA ILE A 270 -7.46 -15.38 -6.33
C ILE A 270 -7.80 -14.33 -5.28
N VAL A 271 -7.82 -14.75 -4.01
CA VAL A 271 -8.06 -13.86 -2.85
C VAL A 271 -6.79 -13.65 -2.02
N ASP A 272 -6.01 -14.72 -1.77
CA ASP A 272 -4.77 -14.67 -0.98
C ASP A 272 -3.52 -14.69 -1.86
N VAL A 273 -2.68 -13.67 -1.70
CA VAL A 273 -1.40 -13.52 -2.40
C VAL A 273 -0.18 -13.83 -1.52
N SER A 274 -0.40 -14.24 -0.26
CA SER A 274 0.67 -14.64 0.67
C SER A 274 1.59 -15.77 0.19
N PRO A 275 1.14 -16.77 -0.62
CA PRO A 275 2.03 -17.79 -1.17
C PRO A 275 3.14 -17.25 -2.08
N LEU A 276 2.95 -16.07 -2.68
CA LEU A 276 3.94 -15.47 -3.58
C LEU A 276 5.17 -14.92 -2.84
N THR A 277 5.09 -14.72 -1.52
CA THR A 277 6.15 -14.07 -0.72
C THR A 277 7.49 -14.82 -0.70
N THR A 278 7.51 -16.11 -1.03
CA THR A 278 8.73 -16.92 -1.14
C THR A 278 9.48 -16.72 -2.46
N LEU A 279 8.82 -16.15 -3.48
CA LEU A 279 9.26 -16.14 -4.88
C LEU A 279 10.17 -14.95 -5.21
N SER A 280 11.23 -14.79 -4.43
CA SER A 280 12.19 -13.66 -4.47
C SER A 280 12.88 -13.40 -5.83
N THR A 281 12.74 -14.28 -6.81
CA THR A 281 13.26 -14.13 -8.18
C THR A 281 12.29 -13.45 -9.15
N LEU A 282 11.05 -13.18 -8.74
CA LEU A 282 10.04 -12.53 -9.58
C LEU A 282 10.45 -11.09 -9.94
N THR A 283 10.31 -10.76 -11.23
CA THR A 283 10.49 -9.41 -11.79
C THR A 283 9.19 -8.83 -12.33
N GLN A 284 8.21 -9.69 -12.65
CA GLN A 284 6.89 -9.30 -13.11
C GLN A 284 5.82 -10.23 -12.52
N ILE A 285 4.75 -9.62 -12.00
CA ILE A 285 3.56 -10.29 -11.45
C ILE A 285 2.33 -9.58 -12.04
N ASP A 286 1.49 -10.30 -12.78
CA ASP A 286 0.18 -9.79 -13.20
C ASP A 286 -0.93 -10.48 -12.41
N LEU A 287 -1.66 -9.70 -11.61
CA LEU A 287 -2.82 -10.14 -10.83
C LEU A 287 -4.11 -9.43 -11.30
N HIS A 288 -4.12 -8.77 -12.46
CA HIS A 288 -5.27 -8.00 -12.94
C HIS A 288 -6.56 -8.82 -12.97
N ASP A 289 -7.69 -8.23 -12.57
CA ASP A 289 -9.01 -8.89 -12.55
C ASP A 289 -9.00 -10.21 -11.76
N ASN A 290 -9.01 -10.06 -10.44
CA ASN A 290 -9.00 -11.11 -9.42
C ASN A 290 -9.72 -10.59 -8.16
N GLU A 291 -9.85 -11.42 -7.13
CA GLU A 291 -10.59 -11.10 -5.89
C GLU A 291 -9.69 -10.63 -4.72
N VAL A 292 -8.46 -10.19 -4.99
CA VAL A 292 -7.47 -9.85 -3.95
C VAL A 292 -7.90 -8.61 -3.17
N LEU A 293 -8.11 -8.77 -1.86
CA LEU A 293 -8.48 -7.71 -0.93
C LEU A 293 -7.27 -7.02 -0.28
N ASP A 294 -6.20 -7.78 0.00
CA ASP A 294 -5.02 -7.33 0.70
C ASP A 294 -3.76 -7.63 -0.12
N PHE A 295 -3.10 -6.57 -0.58
CA PHE A 295 -1.85 -6.64 -1.33
C PHE A 295 -0.59 -6.50 -0.45
N SER A 296 -0.73 -6.26 0.86
CA SER A 296 0.40 -6.06 1.78
C SER A 296 1.39 -7.23 1.88
N PRO A 297 1.02 -8.51 1.63
CA PRO A 297 2.03 -9.57 1.53
C PRO A 297 3.06 -9.30 0.42
N LEU A 298 2.67 -8.58 -0.65
CA LEU A 298 3.57 -8.25 -1.76
C LEU A 298 4.52 -7.09 -1.47
N ASP A 299 4.41 -6.41 -0.31
CA ASP A 299 5.35 -5.34 0.08
C ASP A 299 6.76 -5.88 0.41
N VAL A 300 6.94 -7.20 0.42
CA VAL A 300 8.26 -7.87 0.46
C VAL A 300 9.07 -7.68 -0.83
N PHE A 301 8.40 -7.39 -1.96
CA PHE A 301 9.05 -7.19 -3.25
C PHE A 301 9.60 -5.77 -3.39
N PRO A 302 10.82 -5.59 -3.96
CA PRO A 302 11.37 -4.27 -4.22
C PRO A 302 10.60 -3.54 -5.34
N GLU A 303 10.63 -2.20 -5.35
CA GLU A 303 9.94 -1.34 -6.35
C GLU A 303 10.30 -1.65 -7.81
N SER A 304 11.39 -2.37 -8.07
CA SER A 304 11.77 -2.85 -9.41
C SER A 304 10.90 -3.99 -9.94
N VAL A 305 10.10 -4.64 -9.10
CA VAL A 305 9.17 -5.71 -9.51
C VAL A 305 7.88 -5.06 -10.00
N PHE A 306 7.54 -5.31 -11.27
CA PHE A 306 6.30 -4.79 -11.84
C PHE A 306 5.11 -5.63 -11.39
N ILE A 307 4.19 -5.05 -10.62
CA ILE A 307 2.99 -5.73 -10.09
C ILE A 307 1.72 -5.05 -10.62
N THR A 308 1.06 -5.67 -11.61
CA THR A 308 -0.27 -5.25 -12.06
C THR A 308 -1.30 -5.68 -11.01
N ARG A 309 -2.12 -4.74 -10.53
CA ARG A 309 -3.15 -5.01 -9.51
C ARG A 309 -4.59 -4.66 -9.96
N SER A 310 -4.77 -3.88 -11.02
CA SER A 310 -6.07 -3.29 -11.41
C SER A 310 -7.23 -4.30 -11.53
N GLU A 311 -8.47 -3.83 -11.35
CA GLU A 311 -9.68 -4.66 -11.29
C GLU A 311 -9.69 -5.71 -10.16
N ASN A 312 -8.89 -5.52 -9.11
CA ASN A 312 -9.09 -6.21 -7.82
C ASN A 312 -9.73 -5.27 -6.80
N PRO A 313 -10.56 -5.75 -5.85
CA PRO A 313 -11.20 -4.89 -4.86
C PRO A 313 -10.19 -4.20 -3.90
N GLY A 314 -9.01 -4.79 -3.70
CA GLY A 314 -7.92 -4.22 -2.90
C GLY A 314 -6.95 -3.31 -3.66
N ALA A 315 -7.00 -3.24 -4.99
CA ALA A 315 -5.92 -2.65 -5.79
C ALA A 315 -5.95 -1.15 -5.94
N THR A 316 -7.15 -0.58 -6.01
CA THR A 316 -7.40 0.86 -6.05
C THR A 316 -8.77 1.14 -5.46
N ARG A 317 -8.89 1.22 -4.14
CA ARG A 317 -10.05 1.87 -3.54
C ARG A 317 -9.87 3.39 -3.76
N PRO A 318 -10.66 4.06 -4.63
CA PRO A 318 -10.51 5.49 -4.85
C PRO A 318 -10.76 6.19 -3.51
N ALA A 319 -9.80 6.98 -3.03
CA ALA A 319 -9.88 7.67 -1.73
C ALA A 319 -11.24 8.40 -1.60
N PRO A 320 -12.21 7.84 -0.87
CA PRO A 320 -13.59 8.28 -0.99
C PRO A 320 -13.70 9.65 -0.35
N LYS A 321 -14.30 10.59 -1.10
CA LYS A 321 -14.55 11.93 -0.56
C LYS A 321 -15.58 11.82 0.54
N ILE A 322 -15.31 12.47 1.66
CA ILE A 322 -16.27 12.61 2.76
C ILE A 322 -17.31 13.60 2.26
N GLU A 323 -18.40 13.10 1.67
CA GLU A 323 -19.49 13.93 1.17
C GLU A 323 -20.34 14.47 2.33
N GLY A 324 -20.39 13.75 3.45
CA GLY A 324 -20.97 14.23 4.70
C GLY A 324 -21.66 13.11 5.51
N PRO A 325 -22.56 13.49 6.44
CA PRO A 325 -22.92 14.87 6.76
C PRO A 325 -21.72 15.64 7.36
N TRP A 326 -21.69 16.96 7.18
CA TRP A 326 -20.74 17.88 7.80
C TRP A 326 -21.49 18.99 8.53
N LEU A 327 -20.87 19.58 9.56
CA LEU A 327 -21.29 20.87 10.13
C LEU A 327 -20.42 21.99 9.57
N TRP A 328 -21.05 23.01 9.00
CA TRP A 328 -20.37 24.13 8.35
C TRP A 328 -20.61 25.47 9.06
N MET A 329 -19.57 26.31 9.03
CA MET A 329 -19.56 27.69 9.51
C MET A 329 -18.76 28.56 8.52
N VAL A 330 -19.29 29.71 8.15
CA VAL A 330 -18.64 30.65 7.21
C VAL A 330 -18.45 32.00 7.86
N VAL A 331 -17.21 32.45 8.03
CA VAL A 331 -16.87 33.73 8.69
C VAL A 331 -15.97 34.61 7.80
N PRO A 332 -16.08 35.96 7.88
CA PRO A 332 -15.27 36.87 7.07
C PRO A 332 -13.79 36.88 7.50
N THR A 333 -12.89 37.12 6.55
CA THR A 333 -11.43 37.17 6.79
C THR A 333 -10.87 38.59 6.90
N ASP A 334 -11.65 39.54 7.40
CA ASP A 334 -11.32 40.99 7.41
C ASP A 334 -10.98 41.58 6.03
N GLY A 335 -11.42 40.95 4.93
CA GLY A 335 -11.06 41.35 3.57
C GLY A 335 -9.67 40.86 3.12
N MET A 336 -9.12 39.81 3.75
CA MET A 336 -7.91 39.13 3.29
C MET A 336 -8.25 38.00 2.32
N SER A 337 -7.57 37.96 1.16
CA SER A 337 -7.63 36.83 0.23
C SER A 337 -7.12 35.52 0.85
N GLY A 338 -7.58 34.37 0.37
CA GLY A 338 -7.34 33.02 0.89
C GLY A 338 -5.95 32.78 1.45
N SER A 339 -4.92 32.87 0.61
CA SER A 339 -3.51 32.69 0.98
C SER A 339 -3.04 33.62 2.10
N LYS A 340 -3.46 34.89 2.08
CA LYS A 340 -3.12 35.88 3.14
C LYS A 340 -3.87 35.57 4.44
N ALA A 341 -5.15 35.21 4.35
CA ALA A 341 -5.95 34.84 5.51
C ALA A 341 -5.37 33.59 6.19
N ALA A 342 -5.08 32.53 5.42
CA ALA A 342 -4.46 31.31 5.92
C ALA A 342 -3.07 31.56 6.55
N ALA A 343 -2.22 32.36 5.88
CA ALA A 343 -0.88 32.71 6.36
C ALA A 343 -0.85 33.70 7.54
N SER A 344 -1.96 34.41 7.81
CA SER A 344 -2.04 35.40 8.91
C SER A 344 -1.89 34.78 10.30
N GLY A 345 -2.17 33.47 10.44
CA GLY A 345 -2.20 32.78 11.72
C GLY A 345 -3.37 33.17 12.63
N LYS A 346 -4.34 33.98 12.15
CA LYS A 346 -5.56 34.31 12.89
C LYS A 346 -6.49 33.10 13.04
N ASP A 347 -7.17 33.06 14.18
CA ASP A 347 -8.33 32.21 14.45
C ASP A 347 -9.61 33.03 14.17
N PHE A 348 -10.20 32.87 12.99
CA PHE A 348 -11.35 33.69 12.59
C PHE A 348 -12.65 33.30 13.32
N LEU A 349 -12.75 32.07 13.84
CA LEU A 349 -13.82 31.69 14.77
C LEU A 349 -13.67 32.46 16.09
N GLY A 350 -12.43 32.58 16.58
CA GLY A 350 -12.05 33.36 17.76
C GLY A 350 -12.40 34.84 17.60
N GLU A 351 -11.97 35.47 16.52
CA GLU A 351 -12.23 36.91 16.25
C GLU A 351 -13.74 37.21 16.21
N VAL A 352 -14.53 36.45 15.44
CA VAL A 352 -15.99 36.67 15.29
C VAL A 352 -16.78 36.34 16.57
N SER A 353 -16.32 35.37 17.35
CA SER A 353 -16.98 34.96 18.60
C SER A 353 -16.52 35.72 19.85
N GLY A 354 -15.58 36.67 19.72
CA GLY A 354 -14.94 37.33 20.86
C GLY A 354 -14.14 36.39 21.76
N GLY A 355 -13.62 35.29 21.20
CA GLY A 355 -12.85 34.24 21.89
C GLY A 355 -13.68 33.15 22.58
N SER A 356 -14.99 33.09 22.34
CA SER A 356 -15.87 32.06 22.95
C SER A 356 -15.89 30.71 22.19
N VAL A 357 -15.50 30.74 20.91
CA VAL A 357 -15.27 29.56 20.05
C VAL A 357 -13.95 29.77 19.30
N THR A 358 -13.10 28.75 19.25
CA THR A 358 -11.77 28.79 18.60
C THR A 358 -11.59 27.64 17.62
N GLU A 359 -10.71 27.79 16.64
CA GLU A 359 -10.27 26.71 15.72
C GLU A 359 -9.84 25.47 16.52
N LEU A 360 -9.03 25.65 17.57
CA LEU A 360 -8.53 24.54 18.39
C LEU A 360 -9.65 23.83 19.17
N LYS A 361 -10.62 24.58 19.71
CA LYS A 361 -11.77 24.01 20.43
C LYS A 361 -12.59 23.12 19.51
N ILE A 362 -12.95 23.61 18.31
CA ILE A 362 -13.72 22.84 17.33
C ILE A 362 -12.90 21.66 16.77
N ALA A 363 -11.59 21.82 16.55
CA ALA A 363 -10.71 20.73 16.14
C ALA A 363 -10.60 19.60 17.18
N THR A 364 -10.87 19.90 18.45
CA THR A 364 -10.74 18.95 19.58
C THR A 364 -12.08 18.34 19.96
N GLN A 365 -13.15 19.14 20.03
CA GLN A 365 -14.47 18.76 20.55
C GLN A 365 -15.49 18.47 19.43
N GLY A 366 -15.22 18.90 18.20
CA GLY A 366 -16.19 18.96 17.11
C GLY A 366 -17.08 20.21 17.21
N ALA A 367 -17.87 20.45 16.16
CA ALA A 367 -19.00 21.36 16.21
C ALA A 367 -20.27 20.61 16.66
N MET A 368 -21.26 21.35 17.16
CA MET A 368 -22.62 20.87 17.40
C MET A 368 -23.62 21.69 16.59
N GLU A 369 -24.65 21.04 16.04
CA GLU A 369 -25.69 21.74 15.28
C GLU A 369 -26.45 22.71 16.18
N GLY A 370 -26.64 23.95 15.74
CA GLY A 370 -27.32 24.98 16.53
C GLY A 370 -26.39 25.81 17.44
N ASP A 371 -25.14 25.41 17.66
CA ASP A 371 -24.17 26.22 18.41
C ASP A 371 -23.79 27.49 17.63
N THR A 372 -23.57 28.59 18.36
CA THR A 372 -23.32 29.91 17.77
C THR A 372 -21.84 30.29 17.70
N VAL A 373 -21.46 30.99 16.62
CA VAL A 373 -20.17 31.68 16.47
C VAL A 373 -20.50 33.13 16.11
N GLY A 374 -20.45 34.02 17.10
CA GLY A 374 -20.96 35.38 16.96
C GLY A 374 -22.48 35.38 16.77
N ASP A 375 -22.94 35.90 15.63
CA ASP A 375 -24.35 35.90 15.20
C ASP A 375 -24.71 34.73 14.26
N LYS A 376 -23.74 33.87 13.91
CA LYS A 376 -23.92 32.72 13.01
C LYS A 376 -24.10 31.41 13.76
N VAL A 377 -24.61 30.38 13.07
CA VAL A 377 -24.97 29.07 13.64
C VAL A 377 -24.33 27.94 12.83
N TRP A 378 -23.76 26.94 13.50
CA TRP A 378 -23.26 25.72 12.85
C TRP A 378 -24.41 24.96 12.18
N THR A 379 -24.30 24.79 10.87
CA THR A 379 -25.39 24.30 10.01
C THR A 379 -24.97 23.05 9.26
N VAL A 380 -25.84 22.03 9.20
CA VAL A 380 -25.54 20.78 8.47
C VAL A 380 -25.55 21.00 6.96
N GLY A 381 -24.60 20.39 6.25
CA GLY A 381 -24.59 20.36 4.79
C GLY A 381 -23.74 19.22 4.21
N GLU A 382 -24.01 18.88 2.96
CA GLU A 382 -23.25 17.87 2.19
C GLU A 382 -22.32 18.56 1.18
N LEU A 383 -21.07 18.12 1.12
CA LEU A 383 -20.05 18.63 0.21
C LEU A 383 -19.97 17.72 -1.01
N SER A 384 -20.38 18.22 -2.18
CA SER A 384 -20.36 17.44 -3.43
C SER A 384 -18.97 16.88 -3.75
N LYS A 385 -18.89 15.59 -4.09
CA LYS A 385 -17.65 14.94 -4.55
C LYS A 385 -17.05 15.49 -5.85
N ARG A 386 -17.72 16.41 -6.56
CA ARG A 386 -17.32 16.96 -7.87
C ARG A 386 -17.67 18.45 -7.99
N GLY A 387 -17.00 19.14 -8.90
CA GLY A 387 -17.29 20.53 -9.26
C GLY A 387 -16.29 21.52 -8.63
N GLY A 388 -15.79 22.46 -9.42
CA GLY A 388 -14.79 23.44 -8.99
C GLY A 388 -15.33 24.59 -8.13
N ASN A 389 -16.60 24.56 -7.75
CA ASN A 389 -17.28 25.59 -6.94
C ASN A 389 -18.14 24.98 -5.81
N ASN A 390 -17.80 23.75 -5.38
CA ASN A 390 -18.66 22.92 -4.51
C ASN A 390 -18.87 23.49 -3.09
N ILE A 391 -18.00 24.37 -2.58
CA ILE A 391 -18.23 25.04 -1.29
C ILE A 391 -19.22 26.19 -1.45
N ASN A 392 -19.11 27.02 -2.49
CA ASN A 392 -20.13 28.05 -2.77
C ASN A 392 -21.52 27.41 -2.97
N GLU A 393 -21.62 26.30 -3.72
CA GLU A 393 -22.89 25.57 -3.90
C GLU A 393 -23.50 25.09 -2.58
N LEU A 394 -22.68 24.47 -1.73
CA LEU A 394 -23.03 24.06 -0.37
C LEU A 394 -23.49 25.24 0.50
N VAL A 395 -22.72 26.33 0.53
CA VAL A 395 -22.95 27.50 1.40
C VAL A 395 -24.25 28.21 1.04
N ASN A 396 -24.56 28.31 -0.25
CA ASN A 396 -25.86 28.77 -0.73
C ASN A 396 -27.00 27.83 -0.34
N THR A 397 -26.81 26.52 -0.50
CA THR A 397 -27.84 25.49 -0.22
C THR A 397 -28.16 25.39 1.28
N ALA A 398 -27.15 25.52 2.14
CA ALA A 398 -27.27 25.53 3.59
C ALA A 398 -27.74 26.88 4.16
N GLY A 399 -27.89 27.93 3.34
CA GLY A 399 -28.30 29.26 3.79
C GLY A 399 -27.24 30.01 4.61
N LEU A 400 -25.97 29.60 4.53
CA LEU A 400 -24.83 30.23 5.21
C LEU A 400 -24.37 31.54 4.51
N GLY A 401 -24.87 31.79 3.30
CA GLY A 401 -24.82 33.09 2.61
C GLY A 401 -25.51 33.05 1.25
N MET A 402 -25.22 34.01 0.37
CA MET A 402 -25.86 34.14 -0.95
C MET A 402 -24.87 34.57 -2.05
N GLY A 403 -24.88 33.86 -3.18
CA GLY A 403 -24.01 34.11 -4.34
C GLY A 403 -22.63 33.49 -4.19
N ASN A 404 -21.64 34.04 -4.88
CA ASN A 404 -20.24 33.79 -4.55
C ASN A 404 -19.89 34.63 -3.32
N ILE A 405 -19.16 34.05 -2.37
CA ILE A 405 -18.81 34.72 -1.13
C ILE A 405 -17.30 34.93 -1.08
N ASP A 406 -16.88 36.12 -1.52
CA ASP A 406 -15.46 36.47 -1.55
C ASP A 406 -14.94 36.84 -0.14
N HIS A 407 -13.65 36.63 0.14
CA HIS A 407 -12.94 37.02 1.38
C HIS A 407 -13.55 36.43 2.67
N HIS A 408 -13.80 35.12 2.66
CA HIS A 408 -14.34 34.37 3.79
C HIS A 408 -13.56 33.06 4.02
N VAL A 409 -13.81 32.41 5.15
CA VAL A 409 -13.32 31.04 5.43
C VAL A 409 -14.49 30.13 5.80
N ALA A 410 -14.55 28.96 5.18
CA ALA A 410 -15.49 27.89 5.47
C ALA A 410 -14.79 26.87 6.35
N TYR A 411 -15.30 26.74 7.58
CA TYR A 411 -14.93 25.68 8.49
C TYR A 411 -15.91 24.53 8.35
N GLY A 412 -15.40 23.33 8.07
CA GLY A 412 -16.16 22.09 8.03
C GLY A 412 -15.72 21.18 9.18
N SER A 413 -16.63 20.84 10.08
CA SER A 413 -16.39 19.91 11.19
C SER A 413 -17.17 18.62 10.96
N VAL A 414 -16.52 17.48 11.21
CA VAL A 414 -17.12 16.16 11.11
C VAL A 414 -16.44 15.20 12.10
N ASN A 415 -17.22 14.28 12.66
CA ASN A 415 -16.71 13.25 13.56
C ASN A 415 -16.73 11.89 12.83
N LEU A 416 -15.66 11.12 13.02
CA LEU A 416 -15.37 9.86 12.33
C LEU A 416 -15.22 8.74 13.35
N ASP A 417 -16.04 7.68 13.28
CA ASP A 417 -15.84 6.50 14.13
C ASP A 417 -15.02 5.44 13.40
N SER A 418 -13.89 5.05 13.99
CA SER A 418 -12.95 4.09 13.44
C SER A 418 -12.96 2.81 14.29
N PRO A 419 -13.28 1.62 13.74
CA PRO A 419 -13.44 0.40 14.53
C PRO A 419 -12.14 -0.12 15.16
N ARG A 420 -11.00 0.37 14.67
CA ARG A 420 -9.63 0.04 15.11
C ARG A 420 -8.73 1.28 15.04
N GLU A 421 -7.59 1.24 15.70
CA GLU A 421 -6.52 2.21 15.39
C GLU A 421 -5.89 1.82 14.05
N GLN A 422 -5.70 2.79 13.15
CA GLN A 422 -5.15 2.56 11.82
C GLN A 422 -4.33 3.76 11.33
N ASN A 423 -3.13 3.46 10.81
CA ASN A 423 -2.34 4.42 10.04
C ASN A 423 -2.87 4.45 8.61
N THR A 424 -3.12 5.64 8.09
CA THR A 424 -3.67 5.85 6.75
C THR A 424 -3.07 7.11 6.12
N LYS A 425 -3.41 7.35 4.85
CA LYS A 425 -3.08 8.58 4.11
C LYS A 425 -4.36 9.40 3.95
N MET A 426 -4.34 10.65 4.38
CA MET A 426 -5.40 11.60 4.07
C MET A 426 -5.10 12.28 2.74
N PHE A 427 -6.15 12.56 1.96
CA PHE A 427 -6.12 13.25 0.68
C PHE A 427 -6.90 14.56 0.78
N VAL A 428 -6.31 15.64 0.26
CA VAL A 428 -6.85 17.01 0.34
C VAL A 428 -6.71 17.70 -1.02
N GLY A 429 -7.68 18.53 -1.37
CA GLY A 429 -7.58 19.52 -2.46
C GLY A 429 -8.50 20.70 -2.20
N SER A 430 -8.15 21.87 -2.71
CA SER A 430 -8.89 23.12 -2.51
C SER A 430 -8.55 24.14 -3.59
N GLY A 431 -9.58 24.90 -4.02
CA GLY A 431 -9.46 26.01 -4.98
C GLY A 431 -8.63 27.18 -4.43
N ASP A 432 -8.54 27.28 -3.11
CA ASP A 432 -7.73 28.28 -2.40
C ASP A 432 -6.92 27.63 -1.26
N ALA A 433 -6.36 28.43 -0.38
CA ALA A 433 -5.65 27.97 0.81
C ALA A 433 -6.51 27.08 1.76
N VAL A 434 -5.87 26.09 2.38
CA VAL A 434 -6.53 25.06 3.21
C VAL A 434 -5.72 24.71 4.46
N LYS A 435 -6.41 24.45 5.58
CA LYS A 435 -5.86 23.83 6.79
C LYS A 435 -6.72 22.64 7.21
N VAL A 436 -6.07 21.65 7.83
CA VAL A 436 -6.72 20.43 8.33
C VAL A 436 -6.19 20.06 9.70
N TRP A 437 -7.10 19.82 10.64
CA TRP A 437 -6.82 19.30 11.97
C TRP A 437 -7.49 17.95 12.17
N LEU A 438 -6.80 17.05 12.85
CA LEU A 438 -7.32 15.76 13.28
C LEU A 438 -7.04 15.60 14.78
N ASN A 439 -8.10 15.40 15.58
CA ASN A 439 -8.02 15.23 17.04
C ASN A 439 -7.23 16.37 17.73
N GLY A 440 -7.62 17.62 17.46
CA GLY A 440 -6.99 18.85 17.97
C GLY A 440 -5.63 19.21 17.35
N LYS A 441 -4.97 18.27 16.65
CA LYS A 441 -3.65 18.51 16.03
C LYS A 441 -3.80 19.02 14.60
N LEU A 442 -3.19 20.16 14.28
CA LEU A 442 -2.98 20.59 12.89
C LEU A 442 -2.10 19.55 12.17
N VAL A 443 -2.66 18.85 11.19
CA VAL A 443 -1.98 17.80 10.41
C VAL A 443 -1.54 18.26 9.02
N HIS A 444 -2.21 19.27 8.46
CA HIS A 444 -1.85 19.86 7.16
C HIS A 444 -2.22 21.34 7.08
N SER A 445 -1.45 22.10 6.31
CA SER A 445 -1.68 23.53 6.04
C SER A 445 -0.98 23.92 4.74
N ASN A 446 -1.73 24.47 3.77
CA ASN A 446 -1.18 25.10 2.58
C ASN A 446 -1.84 26.48 2.37
N ALA A 447 -1.02 27.54 2.35
CA ALA A 447 -1.45 28.92 2.15
C ALA A 447 -1.24 29.40 0.70
N THR A 448 -1.71 28.62 -0.28
CA THR A 448 -1.57 28.89 -1.72
C THR A 448 -2.92 28.85 -2.41
N ASP A 449 -3.23 29.88 -3.19
CA ASP A 449 -4.49 29.98 -3.96
C ASP A 449 -4.30 29.32 -5.35
N ARG A 450 -5.20 28.41 -5.76
CA ARG A 450 -5.01 27.52 -6.93
C ARG A 450 -6.25 26.66 -7.28
N ASP A 451 -6.72 26.72 -8.53
CA ASP A 451 -7.86 25.92 -9.01
C ASP A 451 -7.85 24.43 -8.60
N ALA A 452 -8.99 23.92 -8.10
CA ALA A 452 -9.18 22.51 -7.77
C ALA A 452 -10.49 21.94 -8.30
N ASN A 453 -10.41 20.73 -8.86
CA ASN A 453 -11.56 19.88 -9.21
C ASN A 453 -11.47 18.48 -8.55
N GLY A 454 -10.53 18.30 -7.63
CA GLY A 454 -10.26 17.06 -6.91
C GLY A 454 -9.10 17.21 -5.92
N TYR A 455 -8.56 16.10 -5.44
CA TYR A 455 -7.38 16.11 -4.57
C TYR A 455 -6.15 16.65 -5.30
N GLN A 456 -5.30 17.36 -4.56
CA GLN A 456 -4.01 17.89 -5.01
C GLN A 456 -2.85 17.38 -4.14
N GLU A 457 -3.13 17.01 -2.89
CA GLU A 457 -2.16 16.70 -1.85
C GLU A 457 -2.55 15.44 -1.06
N SER A 458 -1.55 14.81 -0.43
CA SER A 458 -1.79 13.71 0.51
C SER A 458 -0.69 13.63 1.57
N PHE A 459 -1.03 13.16 2.77
CA PHE A 459 -0.14 13.07 3.93
C PHE A 459 -0.58 11.97 4.89
N SER A 460 0.36 11.40 5.65
CA SER A 460 0.08 10.30 6.58
C SER A 460 -0.54 10.80 7.90
N VAL A 461 -1.55 10.08 8.38
CA VAL A 461 -2.25 10.32 9.65
C VAL A 461 -2.63 9.02 10.33
N THR A 462 -3.04 9.08 11.60
CA THR A 462 -3.51 7.93 12.37
C THR A 462 -4.92 8.22 12.86
N LEU A 463 -5.89 7.38 12.49
CA LEU A 463 -7.20 7.35 13.15
C LEU A 463 -7.06 6.46 14.39
N LYS A 464 -7.44 6.97 15.55
CA LYS A 464 -7.54 6.20 16.79
C LYS A 464 -8.76 5.28 16.74
N GLN A 465 -8.77 4.21 17.53
CA GLN A 465 -10.00 3.45 17.73
C GLN A 465 -11.08 4.31 18.42
N GLY A 466 -12.31 4.25 17.90
CA GLY A 466 -13.44 5.10 18.32
C GLY A 466 -13.51 6.43 17.58
N SER A 467 -14.03 7.45 18.26
CA SER A 467 -14.27 8.78 17.67
C SER A 467 -12.97 9.53 17.34
N ASN A 468 -12.95 10.15 16.17
CA ASN A 468 -11.92 11.05 15.70
C ASN A 468 -12.55 12.34 15.16
N THR A 469 -12.15 13.49 15.68
CA THR A 469 -12.65 14.81 15.24
C THR A 469 -11.81 15.32 14.08
N LEU A 470 -12.45 15.62 12.95
CA LEU A 470 -11.84 16.25 11.78
C LEU A 470 -12.40 17.67 11.63
N LEU A 471 -11.51 18.65 11.59
CA LEU A 471 -11.82 20.03 11.20
C LEU A 471 -11.03 20.38 9.95
N VAL A 472 -11.71 20.97 8.96
CA VAL A 472 -11.10 21.58 7.78
C VAL A 472 -11.43 23.07 7.76
N ALA A 473 -10.50 23.90 7.30
CA ALA A 473 -10.73 25.31 7.02
C ALA A 473 -10.28 25.61 5.59
N VAL A 474 -11.19 26.13 4.77
CA VAL A 474 -10.90 26.55 3.39
C VAL A 474 -11.08 28.05 3.30
N TYR A 475 -10.00 28.76 3.00
CA TYR A 475 -9.94 30.23 3.00
C TYR A 475 -10.11 30.72 1.57
N GLU A 476 -11.21 31.39 1.26
CA GLU A 476 -11.55 31.89 -0.07
C GLU A 476 -10.76 33.18 -0.42
N GLY A 477 -10.38 33.32 -1.70
CA GLY A 477 -9.77 34.52 -2.26
C GLY A 477 -10.72 35.45 -3.02
N GLU A 478 -10.92 35.14 -4.30
CA GLU A 478 -11.91 35.76 -5.20
C GLU A 478 -12.34 34.72 -6.25
N GLY A 479 -13.63 34.36 -6.31
CA GLY A 479 -14.20 33.64 -7.45
C GLY A 479 -14.85 32.29 -7.17
N TRP A 480 -14.17 31.18 -7.52
CA TRP A 480 -14.70 29.82 -7.43
C TRP A 480 -14.13 29.08 -6.22
N TRP A 481 -15.02 28.64 -5.32
CA TRP A 481 -14.63 28.13 -4.02
C TRP A 481 -14.88 26.63 -3.90
N SER A 482 -13.82 25.84 -3.75
CA SER A 482 -13.92 24.38 -3.68
C SER A 482 -13.01 23.72 -2.65
N GLY A 483 -13.43 22.53 -2.20
CA GLY A 483 -12.68 21.68 -1.27
C GLY A 483 -13.01 20.20 -1.45
N PHE A 484 -12.03 19.35 -1.18
CA PHE A 484 -12.11 17.90 -1.31
C PHE A 484 -11.30 17.23 -0.21
N PHE A 485 -11.94 16.36 0.57
CA PHE A 485 -11.33 15.69 1.73
C PHE A 485 -11.70 14.21 1.75
N GLY A 486 -10.75 13.35 2.06
CA GLY A 486 -10.98 11.92 2.21
C GLY A 486 -9.74 11.20 2.73
N PHE A 487 -9.89 9.92 3.03
CA PHE A 487 -8.78 9.04 3.40
C PHE A 487 -8.49 8.06 2.28
N ASP A 488 -7.36 7.35 2.37
CA ASP A 488 -7.09 6.18 1.54
C ASP A 488 -8.31 5.26 1.57
N GLY A 489 -8.71 4.74 0.42
CA GLY A 489 -9.95 3.98 0.35
C GLY A 489 -9.93 2.71 1.20
N GLY A 490 -8.75 2.19 1.57
CA GLY A 490 -8.60 1.10 2.54
C GLY A 490 -8.97 1.44 3.99
N THR A 491 -9.26 2.71 4.30
CA THR A 491 -9.54 3.18 5.67
C THR A 491 -10.97 2.84 6.10
N ASP A 492 -11.12 2.09 7.19
CA ASP A 492 -12.44 1.75 7.74
C ASP A 492 -12.92 2.86 8.69
N TYR A 493 -13.96 3.60 8.33
CA TYR A 493 -14.59 4.56 9.24
C TYR A 493 -16.05 4.81 8.88
N THR A 494 -16.83 5.35 9.82
CA THR A 494 -18.18 5.90 9.57
C THR A 494 -18.23 7.39 9.90
N VAL A 495 -19.19 8.11 9.33
CA VAL A 495 -19.29 9.58 9.40
C VAL A 495 -20.58 9.97 10.11
N TRP A 496 -20.50 10.90 11.07
CA TRP A 496 -21.68 11.47 11.74
C TRP A 496 -21.50 12.96 12.11
N THR A 497 -22.60 13.72 12.19
CA THR A 497 -22.65 15.13 12.63
C THR A 497 -23.26 15.35 14.00
N GLN A 498 -24.05 14.39 14.47
CA GLN A 498 -24.54 14.31 15.85
C GLN A 498 -24.29 12.90 16.35
N SER A 499 -24.09 12.73 17.66
CA SER A 499 -23.98 11.41 18.28
C SER A 499 -25.14 10.49 17.83
N PRO A 500 -24.88 9.21 17.51
CA PRO A 500 -25.90 8.32 16.98
C PRO A 500 -27.10 8.22 17.93
N PRO A 501 -28.32 7.95 17.42
CA PRO A 501 -29.52 7.87 18.24
C PRO A 501 -29.31 6.88 19.38
N ILE A 502 -29.49 7.38 20.61
CA ILE A 502 -29.13 6.68 21.84
C ILE A 502 -29.91 5.37 21.96
N LEU A 503 -29.30 4.26 21.55
CA LEU A 503 -29.51 3.00 22.26
C LEU A 503 -29.00 3.23 23.70
N PRO A 504 -29.81 2.99 24.75
CA PRO A 504 -29.46 3.36 26.11
C PRO A 504 -28.30 2.51 26.65
N LYS A 505 -27.08 2.94 26.33
CA LYS A 505 -25.87 2.54 27.05
C LYS A 505 -25.91 3.24 28.42
N PRO A 506 -25.55 2.57 29.53
CA PRO A 506 -25.74 3.16 30.85
C PRO A 506 -24.93 4.46 31.00
N LEU A 507 -25.60 5.53 31.44
CA LEU A 507 -24.95 6.78 31.86
C LEU A 507 -23.82 6.44 32.84
N GLN A 508 -22.57 6.74 32.47
CA GLN A 508 -21.49 6.76 33.44
C GLN A 508 -21.75 7.96 34.35
N VAL A 509 -22.07 7.71 35.62
CA VAL A 509 -22.52 8.74 36.58
C VAL A 509 -21.50 9.87 36.79
N ALA A 510 -20.25 9.67 36.36
CA ALA A 510 -19.14 10.62 36.44
C ALA A 510 -18.77 11.34 35.13
N ASP A 511 -19.51 11.10 34.04
CA ASP A 511 -19.45 11.89 32.80
C ASP A 511 -20.29 13.17 33.03
N MET A 512 -19.60 14.30 33.18
CA MET A 512 -20.14 15.59 33.60
C MET A 512 -20.27 16.58 32.44
N ASN A 513 -19.51 16.40 31.36
CA ASN A 513 -19.60 17.19 30.13
C ASN A 513 -20.44 16.52 29.02
N GLU A 514 -20.84 15.25 29.22
CA GLU A 514 -21.62 14.42 28.29
C GLU A 514 -20.85 14.01 27.03
N ASP A 515 -19.51 13.95 27.09
CA ASP A 515 -18.63 13.53 25.99
C ASP A 515 -18.54 12.00 25.79
N GLY A 516 -19.12 11.22 26.72
CA GLY A 516 -19.14 9.76 26.70
C GLY A 516 -17.96 9.09 27.42
N PHE A 517 -16.97 9.88 27.86
CA PHE A 517 -15.80 9.44 28.61
C PHE A 517 -15.85 9.99 30.06
N VAL A 518 -14.89 9.57 30.89
CA VAL A 518 -14.72 10.14 32.23
C VAL A 518 -13.24 10.48 32.41
N ASN A 519 -12.94 11.77 32.33
CA ASN A 519 -11.59 12.29 32.18
C ASN A 519 -11.38 13.60 32.99
N ILE A 520 -10.27 14.31 32.75
CA ILE A 520 -9.94 15.52 33.52
C ILE A 520 -10.90 16.69 33.26
N LEU A 521 -11.55 16.72 32.09
CA LEU A 521 -12.53 17.75 31.74
C LEU A 521 -13.75 17.69 32.69
N ASP A 522 -14.23 16.48 33.02
CA ASP A 522 -15.34 16.27 33.96
C ASP A 522 -15.03 16.80 35.37
N LEU A 523 -13.80 16.55 35.81
CA LEU A 523 -13.31 17.04 37.11
C LEU A 523 -13.26 18.56 37.12
N ILE A 524 -12.94 19.20 35.99
CA ILE A 524 -12.96 20.66 35.84
C ILE A 524 -14.38 21.23 35.79
N VAL A 525 -15.35 20.51 35.21
CA VAL A 525 -16.79 20.90 35.27
C VAL A 525 -17.27 20.96 36.73
N VAL A 526 -16.90 19.99 37.56
CA VAL A 526 -17.20 20.03 39.01
C VAL A 526 -16.39 21.12 39.72
N ALA A 527 -15.10 21.28 39.40
CA ALA A 527 -14.25 22.28 40.02
C ALA A 527 -14.71 23.72 39.77
N ARG A 528 -15.32 24.02 38.61
CA ARG A 528 -15.89 25.34 38.28
C ARG A 528 -16.96 25.80 39.27
N ASP A 529 -17.79 24.87 39.74
CA ASP A 529 -18.94 25.15 40.61
C ASP A 529 -18.64 24.87 42.11
N PHE A 530 -17.39 24.51 42.43
CA PHE A 530 -16.89 24.26 43.79
C PHE A 530 -17.23 25.38 44.79
N GLU A 531 -17.63 25.00 46.01
CA GLU A 531 -18.06 25.88 47.11
C GLU A 531 -19.33 26.72 46.83
N ARG A 532 -20.05 26.49 45.73
CA ARG A 532 -21.34 27.16 45.48
C ARG A 532 -22.48 26.48 46.25
N ASN A 533 -23.25 27.28 46.99
CA ASN A 533 -24.47 26.85 47.70
C ASN A 533 -25.67 26.51 46.77
N LYS A 534 -25.50 26.64 45.44
CA LYS A 534 -26.51 26.28 44.44
C LYS A 534 -25.81 25.92 43.12
N PRO A 535 -26.00 24.71 42.58
CA PRO A 535 -25.37 24.32 41.32
C PRO A 535 -25.81 25.19 40.15
N ILE A 536 -24.88 25.49 39.22
CA ILE A 536 -25.25 25.97 37.88
C ILE A 536 -25.61 24.76 37.01
N ASN A 537 -24.77 23.72 37.04
CA ASN A 537 -25.08 22.41 36.47
C ASN A 537 -25.53 21.45 37.61
N PRO A 538 -26.78 20.96 37.63
CA PRO A 538 -27.26 20.01 38.64
C PRO A 538 -26.43 18.74 38.79
N ARG A 539 -25.68 18.33 37.76
CA ARG A 539 -24.83 17.12 37.78
C ARG A 539 -23.56 17.27 38.63
N THR A 540 -23.14 18.51 38.92
CA THR A 540 -21.89 18.77 39.68
C THR A 540 -21.97 18.42 41.16
N ASP A 541 -23.18 18.25 41.70
CA ASP A 541 -23.46 17.57 42.98
C ASP A 541 -23.65 16.06 42.71
N ILE A 542 -22.56 15.41 42.31
CA ILE A 542 -22.54 14.01 41.88
C ILE A 542 -22.88 13.05 43.02
N ASN A 543 -22.66 13.46 44.28
CA ASN A 543 -22.99 12.66 45.45
C ASN A 543 -24.42 12.92 45.99
N GLY A 544 -25.05 14.04 45.62
CA GLY A 544 -26.44 14.37 45.95
C GLY A 544 -26.64 14.91 47.38
N ASP A 545 -25.61 15.43 48.05
CA ASP A 545 -25.70 16.00 49.40
C ASP A 545 -26.15 17.47 49.44
N GLY A 546 -26.33 18.10 48.28
CA GLY A 546 -26.74 19.49 48.12
C GLY A 546 -25.59 20.50 48.16
N LYS A 547 -24.32 20.07 48.16
CA LYS A 547 -23.14 20.93 48.27
C LYS A 547 -22.01 20.47 47.36
N ILE A 548 -21.63 21.29 46.39
CA ILE A 548 -20.50 20.98 45.51
C ILE A 548 -19.20 21.18 46.29
N ASN A 549 -18.58 20.07 46.69
CA ASN A 549 -17.45 20.05 47.62
C ASN A 549 -16.38 19.03 47.21
N ILE A 550 -15.40 18.79 48.09
CA ILE A 550 -14.25 17.92 47.78
C ILE A 550 -14.66 16.45 47.54
N LEU A 551 -15.80 16.01 48.07
CA LEU A 551 -16.34 14.67 47.85
C LEU A 551 -16.80 14.46 46.39
N ASP A 552 -17.26 15.52 45.72
CA ASP A 552 -17.69 15.46 44.31
C ASP A 552 -16.49 15.32 43.37
N LEU A 553 -15.44 16.12 43.59
CA LEU A 553 -14.16 16.00 42.89
C LEU A 553 -13.55 14.60 43.06
N VAL A 554 -13.60 14.04 44.28
CA VAL A 554 -13.15 12.68 44.57
C VAL A 554 -13.97 11.63 43.82
N THR A 555 -15.27 11.85 43.64
CA THR A 555 -16.18 10.89 43.01
C THR A 555 -15.93 10.82 41.50
N VAL A 556 -15.71 11.95 40.84
CA VAL A 556 -15.26 11.97 39.43
C VAL A 556 -13.87 11.34 39.29
N ALA A 557 -12.89 11.75 40.11
CA ALA A 557 -11.51 11.26 40.03
C ALA A 557 -11.37 9.73 40.17
N ARG A 558 -12.22 9.09 40.97
CA ARG A 558 -12.25 7.63 41.10
C ARG A 558 -12.70 6.91 39.83
N SER A 559 -13.64 7.50 39.11
CA SER A 559 -14.15 6.97 37.86
C SER A 559 -13.14 7.13 36.73
N MET A 560 -12.33 8.20 36.75
CA MET A 560 -11.14 8.33 35.88
C MET A 560 -10.15 7.17 36.14
N ASP A 561 -9.72 6.97 37.39
CA ASP A 561 -8.74 5.93 37.78
C ASP A 561 -9.22 4.49 37.49
N ALA A 562 -10.53 4.24 37.42
CA ALA A 562 -11.09 2.92 37.17
C ALA A 562 -10.85 2.39 35.74
N THR A 563 -10.45 3.26 34.80
CA THR A 563 -10.26 2.93 33.38
C THR A 563 -8.82 2.63 32.99
N VAL A 564 -7.84 2.80 33.90
CA VAL A 564 -6.40 2.66 33.61
C VAL A 564 -5.74 1.60 34.51
N PRO A 565 -5.05 0.58 33.97
CA PRO A 565 -4.31 -0.39 34.77
C PRO A 565 -2.96 0.19 35.28
N ALA A 566 -3.03 1.11 36.23
CA ALA A 566 -1.87 1.76 36.85
C ALA A 566 -1.42 1.11 38.19
N ALA A 567 -0.14 1.31 38.53
CA ALA A 567 0.50 0.69 39.69
C ALA A 567 -0.11 1.12 41.06
N PRO A 568 -0.14 0.24 42.08
CA PRO A 568 -0.98 0.41 43.27
C PRO A 568 -0.63 1.57 44.22
N SER A 569 0.50 2.27 44.01
CA SER A 569 0.93 3.38 44.88
C SER A 569 0.17 4.70 44.67
N ALA A 570 -0.59 4.84 43.58
CA ALA A 570 -1.39 6.03 43.28
C ALA A 570 -2.84 5.97 43.81
N ARG A 571 -3.28 4.84 44.39
CA ARG A 571 -4.68 4.67 44.82
C ARG A 571 -5.04 5.62 45.96
N MET A 572 -6.18 6.32 45.82
CA MET A 572 -6.82 7.12 46.87
C MET A 572 -7.25 6.26 48.08
N ALA A 573 -6.36 6.05 49.04
CA ALA A 573 -6.70 5.41 50.31
C ALA A 573 -7.50 6.37 51.22
N ASN A 574 -8.63 5.89 51.77
CA ASN A 574 -9.40 6.50 52.87
C ASN A 574 -9.98 7.92 52.67
N ASN A 575 -10.62 8.20 51.52
CA ASN A 575 -11.38 9.46 51.26
C ASN A 575 -10.59 10.78 51.40
N GLN A 576 -9.26 10.76 51.54
CA GLN A 576 -8.45 11.97 51.72
C GLN A 576 -7.73 12.36 50.43
N VAL A 577 -8.09 13.51 49.86
CA VAL A 577 -7.32 14.15 48.80
C VAL A 577 -6.05 14.73 49.39
N SER A 578 -4.89 14.44 48.78
CA SER A 578 -3.63 15.06 49.17
C SER A 578 -3.26 16.24 48.26
N PRO A 579 -2.45 17.21 48.72
CA PRO A 579 -1.97 18.31 47.87
C PRO A 579 -1.26 17.85 46.59
N ALA A 580 -0.66 16.66 46.59
CA ALA A 580 -0.02 16.08 45.40
C ALA A 580 -1.05 15.61 44.35
N VAL A 581 -2.22 15.15 44.79
CA VAL A 581 -3.32 14.75 43.89
C VAL A 581 -3.95 15.99 43.24
N ILE A 582 -4.18 17.06 44.01
CA ILE A 582 -4.72 18.32 43.44
C ILE A 582 -3.70 18.95 42.48
N TRP A 583 -2.41 18.93 42.80
CA TRP A 583 -1.35 19.30 41.86
C TRP A 583 -1.38 18.47 40.56
N SER A 584 -1.64 17.17 40.66
CA SER A 584 -1.77 16.29 39.48
C SER A 584 -2.97 16.68 38.63
N TRP A 585 -4.13 16.96 39.24
CA TRP A 585 -5.32 17.44 38.53
C TRP A 585 -5.08 18.79 37.86
N ILE A 586 -4.45 19.75 38.55
CA ILE A 586 -4.09 21.06 37.98
C ILE A 586 -3.14 20.88 36.79
N ALA A 587 -2.12 20.04 36.91
CA ALA A 587 -1.17 19.78 35.82
C ALA A 587 -1.84 19.09 34.62
N GLN A 588 -2.71 18.10 34.84
CA GLN A 588 -3.47 17.44 33.78
C GLN A 588 -4.44 18.41 33.09
N ALA A 589 -5.11 19.28 33.86
CA ALA A 589 -6.01 20.29 33.32
C ALA A 589 -5.25 21.35 32.51
N GLN A 590 -4.09 21.81 32.99
CA GLN A 590 -3.20 22.74 32.26
C GLN A 590 -2.63 22.14 30.96
N ILE A 591 -2.59 20.81 30.83
CA ILE A 591 -2.23 20.13 29.57
C ILE A 591 -3.44 19.98 28.64
N ALA A 592 -4.64 19.78 29.20
CA ALA A 592 -5.87 19.62 28.44
C ALA A 592 -6.53 20.94 27.98
N ASP A 593 -6.12 22.07 28.58
CA ASP A 593 -6.61 23.45 28.41
C ASP A 593 -7.55 23.72 27.21
N ASP A 594 -8.85 23.83 27.50
CA ASP A 594 -9.86 24.20 26.50
C ASP A 594 -9.87 25.72 26.15
N GLY A 595 -9.02 26.52 26.81
CA GLY A 595 -8.88 27.95 26.61
C GLY A 595 -10.03 28.81 27.17
N SER A 596 -11.10 28.21 27.68
CA SER A 596 -12.29 28.93 28.11
C SER A 596 -12.13 29.55 29.50
N LEU A 597 -12.79 30.70 29.70
CA LEU A 597 -12.83 31.37 31.01
C LEU A 597 -13.44 30.46 32.10
N ALA A 598 -14.35 29.55 31.74
CA ALA A 598 -14.97 28.60 32.66
C ALA A 598 -13.99 27.50 33.12
N PHE A 599 -13.16 26.99 32.21
CA PHE A 599 -12.13 26.00 32.50
C PHE A 599 -11.00 26.60 33.35
N GLN A 600 -10.54 27.80 32.98
CA GLN A 600 -9.58 28.58 33.75
C GLN A 600 -10.11 28.95 35.15
N GLN A 601 -11.43 29.18 35.31
CA GLN A 601 -12.07 29.30 36.63
C GLN A 601 -12.03 27.99 37.43
N GLY A 602 -12.25 26.83 36.79
CA GLY A 602 -12.09 25.52 37.42
C GLY A 602 -10.67 25.25 37.92
N ILE A 603 -9.66 25.52 37.08
CA ILE A 603 -8.24 25.48 37.50
C ILE A 603 -7.98 26.44 38.67
N THR A 604 -8.51 27.67 38.61
CA THR A 604 -8.38 28.66 39.69
C THR A 604 -9.02 28.20 41.00
N ASN A 605 -10.16 27.50 40.94
CA ASN A 605 -10.80 26.90 42.11
C ASN A 605 -9.97 25.73 42.67
N LEU A 606 -9.41 24.86 41.82
CA LEU A 606 -8.47 23.81 42.25
C LEU A 606 -7.21 24.39 42.89
N GLN A 607 -6.66 25.50 42.36
CA GLN A 607 -5.51 26.19 42.93
C GLN A 607 -5.85 26.78 44.31
N ARG A 608 -7.01 27.44 44.47
CA ARG A 608 -7.48 27.91 45.79
C ARG A 608 -7.70 26.76 46.77
N LEU A 609 -8.25 25.62 46.32
CA LEU A 609 -8.39 24.42 47.14
C LEU A 609 -7.02 23.89 47.57
N LEU A 610 -6.05 23.79 46.65
CA LEU A 610 -4.67 23.39 46.93
C LEU A 610 -4.01 24.32 47.96
N ASP A 611 -4.18 25.63 47.80
CA ASP A 611 -3.66 26.63 48.74
C ASP A 611 -4.29 26.50 50.14
N SER A 612 -5.52 26.02 50.27
CA SER A 612 -6.16 25.76 51.57
C SER A 612 -5.48 24.64 52.38
N PHE A 613 -4.75 23.74 51.72
CA PHE A 613 -3.95 22.70 52.36
C PHE A 613 -2.52 23.17 52.72
N ALA A 614 -2.17 24.44 52.47
CA ALA A 614 -0.85 24.96 52.81
C ALA A 614 -0.59 24.88 54.34
N PRO A 615 0.57 24.36 54.77
CA PRO A 615 0.99 24.42 56.18
C PRO A 615 0.99 25.85 56.70
N LYS A 616 0.56 26.07 57.95
CA LYS A 616 0.60 27.42 58.55
C LYS A 616 2.01 27.94 58.84
N GLU A 617 3.00 27.04 58.91
CA GLU A 617 4.39 27.35 59.26
C GLU A 617 5.38 26.63 58.34
N THR A 618 6.43 27.34 57.94
CA THR A 618 7.60 26.75 57.27
C THR A 618 8.47 26.05 58.31
N VAL A 619 8.83 24.78 58.10
CA VAL A 619 9.59 23.98 59.07
C VAL A 619 10.56 23.03 58.38
N LEU A 620 11.82 23.02 58.83
CA LEU A 620 12.79 21.97 58.51
C LEU A 620 12.67 20.80 59.51
N ARG A 621 12.46 19.58 59.00
CA ARG A 621 12.36 18.36 59.82
C ARG A 621 13.65 17.54 59.80
N ALA A 622 13.72 16.53 60.66
CA ALA A 622 14.86 15.63 60.73
C ALA A 622 14.95 14.77 59.47
N ASN A 623 16.15 14.66 58.90
CA ASN A 623 16.46 13.80 57.78
C ASN A 623 16.27 12.31 58.12
N TYR A 624 15.93 11.50 57.12
CA TYR A 624 15.69 10.07 57.25
C TYR A 624 16.23 9.31 56.03
N PRO A 625 16.96 8.19 56.21
CA PRO A 625 17.45 7.66 57.50
C PRO A 625 18.47 8.61 58.16
N ASN A 626 18.70 8.42 59.46
CA ASN A 626 19.73 9.12 60.25
C ASN A 626 20.10 8.28 61.50
N PRO A 627 21.31 7.71 61.61
CA PRO A 627 22.41 7.77 60.64
C PRO A 627 22.07 7.15 59.28
N PHE A 628 22.79 7.53 58.24
CA PHE A 628 22.55 7.06 56.87
C PHE A 628 23.80 6.59 56.13
N ASN A 629 23.59 5.81 55.06
CA ASN A 629 24.62 5.26 54.19
C ASN A 629 24.03 4.77 52.85
N PRO A 630 24.49 5.23 51.68
CA PRO A 630 25.20 6.49 51.45
C PRO A 630 24.25 7.71 51.45
N GLU A 631 22.94 7.49 51.34
CA GLU A 631 21.94 8.52 51.02
C GLU A 631 20.92 8.82 52.12
N THR A 632 20.36 10.04 52.12
CA THR A 632 19.32 10.49 53.04
C THR A 632 18.35 11.45 52.37
N TRP A 633 17.13 11.53 52.90
CA TRP A 633 16.13 12.53 52.51
C TRP A 633 15.97 13.56 53.62
N VAL A 634 15.95 14.84 53.26
CA VAL A 634 15.72 15.97 54.16
C VAL A 634 14.27 16.46 53.98
N PRO A 635 13.34 16.10 54.88
CA PRO A 635 11.97 16.53 54.79
C PRO A 635 11.78 17.96 55.31
N TYR A 636 10.94 18.72 54.64
CA TYR A 636 10.58 20.09 55.01
C TYR A 636 9.11 20.38 54.70
N GLN A 637 8.62 21.55 55.10
CA GLN A 637 7.31 22.08 54.71
C GLN A 637 7.43 23.60 54.56
N LEU A 638 6.65 24.18 53.65
CA LEU A 638 6.64 25.60 53.33
C LEU A 638 5.23 26.17 53.56
N ALA A 639 5.13 27.30 54.28
CA ALA A 639 3.86 28.01 54.45
C ALA A 639 3.50 28.92 53.26
N LYS A 640 4.49 29.28 52.44
CA LYS A 640 4.35 30.09 51.23
C LYS A 640 5.32 29.56 50.17
N ALA A 641 5.01 29.78 48.90
CA ALA A 641 5.95 29.46 47.82
C ALA A 641 7.25 30.26 47.98
N ALA A 642 8.39 29.62 47.76
CA ALA A 642 9.70 30.23 47.92
C ALA A 642 10.77 29.52 47.09
N LYS A 643 11.89 30.19 46.78
CA LYS A 643 13.10 29.48 46.33
C LYS A 643 13.68 28.70 47.51
N VAL A 644 13.91 27.41 47.33
CA VAL A 644 14.44 26.50 48.35
C VAL A 644 15.84 26.04 48.01
N GLN A 645 16.76 26.20 48.96
CA GLN A 645 18.10 25.63 48.90
C GLN A 645 18.42 24.92 50.22
N ILE A 646 19.17 23.82 50.16
CA ILE A 646 19.73 23.15 51.33
C ILE A 646 21.25 23.17 51.25
N HIS A 647 21.87 23.88 52.18
CA HIS A 647 23.32 24.00 52.30
C HIS A 647 23.83 22.99 53.34
N ILE A 648 24.74 22.11 52.92
CA ILE A 648 25.28 21.02 53.74
C ILE A 648 26.71 21.37 54.14
N TYR A 649 27.01 21.29 55.43
CA TYR A 649 28.29 21.67 56.03
C TYR A 649 28.91 20.51 56.79
N ALA A 650 30.24 20.40 56.74
CA ALA A 650 31.00 19.52 57.62
C ALA A 650 30.97 20.06 59.07
N ALA A 651 31.34 19.22 60.06
CA ALA A 651 31.46 19.65 61.45
C ALA A 651 32.45 20.80 61.69
N SER A 652 33.36 21.07 60.75
CA SER A 652 34.28 22.21 60.73
C SER A 652 33.66 23.53 60.23
N GLY A 653 32.41 23.53 59.76
CA GLY A 653 31.73 24.68 59.17
C GLY A 653 32.01 24.90 57.67
N VAL A 654 32.83 24.06 57.04
CA VAL A 654 33.09 24.12 55.59
C VAL A 654 31.86 23.63 54.83
N LEU A 655 31.44 24.39 53.79
CA LEU A 655 30.37 23.99 52.87
C LEU A 655 30.81 22.78 52.04
N VAL A 656 29.96 21.76 51.99
CA VAL A 656 30.20 20.45 51.38
C VAL A 656 29.39 20.29 50.10
N ARG A 657 28.10 20.66 50.13
CA ARG A 657 27.20 20.62 48.97
C ARG A 657 26.00 21.54 49.14
N THR A 658 25.51 22.07 48.03
CA THR A 658 24.28 22.85 47.92
C THR A 658 23.27 22.07 47.09
N LEU A 659 22.09 21.83 47.65
CA LEU A 659 20.95 21.27 46.92
C LEU A 659 20.03 22.44 46.56
N ASP A 660 20.15 22.98 45.35
CA ASP A 660 19.21 23.96 44.85
C ASP A 660 17.96 23.23 44.31
N LEU A 661 16.83 23.41 44.99
CA LEU A 661 15.56 22.80 44.62
C LEU A 661 14.70 23.75 43.78
N GLY A 662 15.23 24.91 43.39
CA GLY A 662 14.52 25.92 42.62
C GLY A 662 13.36 26.54 43.40
N HIS A 663 12.37 27.07 42.67
CA HIS A 663 11.17 27.62 43.27
C HIS A 663 10.18 26.50 43.60
N GLN A 664 9.73 26.46 44.86
CA GLN A 664 8.87 25.40 45.39
C GLN A 664 7.55 26.02 45.91
N PRO A 665 6.38 25.46 45.54
CA PRO A 665 5.08 25.94 46.05
C PRO A 665 4.92 25.70 47.56
N ALA A 666 3.95 26.37 48.17
CA ALA A 666 3.54 26.07 49.54
C ALA A 666 3.11 24.59 49.66
N GLY A 667 3.43 23.93 50.77
CA GLY A 667 3.09 22.52 50.95
C GLY A 667 4.08 21.71 51.78
N THR A 668 3.84 20.39 51.79
CA THR A 668 4.51 19.41 52.66
C THR A 668 5.39 18.48 51.84
N TYR A 669 6.69 18.46 52.17
CA TYR A 669 7.74 17.73 51.45
C TYR A 669 8.34 16.66 52.37
N HIS A 670 7.56 15.62 52.69
CA HIS A 670 7.95 14.60 53.69
C HIS A 670 8.19 13.20 53.11
N GLN A 671 7.60 12.90 51.95
CA GLN A 671 7.80 11.63 51.25
C GLN A 671 9.10 11.66 50.43
N ARG A 672 9.74 10.50 50.20
CA ARG A 672 11.00 10.39 49.43
C ARG A 672 10.93 10.99 48.02
N SER A 673 9.75 11.00 47.39
CA SER A 673 9.47 11.59 46.08
C SER A 673 9.48 13.12 46.04
N ARG A 674 9.46 13.79 47.22
CA ARG A 674 9.39 15.26 47.33
C ARG A 674 10.40 15.86 48.31
N ALA A 675 10.82 15.13 49.34
CA ALA A 675 11.87 15.55 50.24
C ALA A 675 13.20 15.70 49.50
N ALA A 676 14.05 16.64 49.90
CA ALA A 676 15.33 16.88 49.24
C ALA A 676 16.26 15.67 49.43
N HIS A 677 16.87 15.18 48.35
CA HIS A 677 17.76 14.01 48.39
C HIS A 677 19.22 14.42 48.48
N TRP A 678 19.98 13.74 49.35
CA TRP A 678 21.44 13.79 49.34
C TRP A 678 22.02 12.38 49.27
N ASP A 679 22.93 12.18 48.33
CA ASP A 679 23.66 10.94 48.02
C ASP A 679 24.95 10.74 48.85
N GLY A 680 25.23 11.65 49.80
CA GLY A 680 26.46 11.63 50.60
C GLY A 680 27.71 12.09 49.83
N LYS A 681 27.57 12.88 48.76
CA LYS A 681 28.70 13.45 47.98
C LYS A 681 28.88 14.96 48.16
N ASN A 682 30.09 15.46 47.88
CA ASN A 682 30.38 16.90 47.78
C ASN A 682 29.98 17.49 46.41
N GLU A 683 30.18 18.80 46.20
CA GLU A 683 29.86 19.48 44.93
C GLU A 683 30.52 18.86 43.69
N ILE A 684 31.73 18.28 43.83
CA ILE A 684 32.46 17.64 42.72
C ILE A 684 32.19 16.13 42.60
N GLY A 685 31.21 15.60 43.34
CA GLY A 685 30.71 14.23 43.20
C GLY A 685 31.46 13.16 44.00
N GLU A 686 32.38 13.53 44.88
CA GLU A 686 33.14 12.61 45.74
C GLU A 686 32.38 12.29 47.03
N SER A 687 32.39 11.03 47.45
CA SER A 687 31.64 10.55 48.61
C SER A 687 32.29 10.96 49.95
N VAL A 688 31.61 11.75 50.78
CA VAL A 688 32.16 12.36 52.01
C VAL A 688 32.42 11.35 53.14
N ALA A 689 33.33 11.66 54.07
CA ALA A 689 33.72 10.74 55.14
C ALA A 689 32.61 10.51 56.20
N SER A 690 32.60 9.33 56.85
CA SER A 690 31.75 9.05 58.01
C SER A 690 31.93 10.11 59.10
N GLY A 691 30.84 10.67 59.62
CA GLY A 691 30.93 11.78 60.56
C GLY A 691 29.62 12.55 60.77
N VAL A 692 29.74 13.68 61.47
CA VAL A 692 28.65 14.62 61.73
C VAL A 692 28.66 15.73 60.68
N TYR A 693 27.48 16.00 60.12
CA TYR A 693 27.24 17.08 59.16
C TYR A 693 26.03 17.90 59.61
N PHE A 694 25.95 19.14 59.15
CA PHE A 694 24.82 20.03 59.37
C PHE A 694 24.17 20.37 58.03
N TYR A 695 22.86 20.53 58.01
CA TYR A 695 22.11 20.98 56.83
C TYR A 695 21.24 22.18 57.22
N THR A 696 21.32 23.23 56.42
CA THR A 696 20.57 24.47 56.58
C THR A 696 19.61 24.62 55.41
N LEU A 697 18.31 24.62 55.69
CA LEU A 697 17.27 24.99 54.74
C LEU A 697 17.15 26.51 54.70
N THR A 698 17.17 27.09 53.51
CA THR A 698 16.83 28.49 53.25
C THR A 698 15.65 28.56 52.29
N ALA A 699 14.57 29.25 52.68
CA ALA A 699 13.32 29.35 51.94
C ALA A 699 12.70 30.77 52.12
N GLY A 700 13.05 31.70 51.23
CA GLY A 700 12.77 33.12 51.44
C GLY A 700 13.48 33.62 52.70
N ASP A 701 12.76 34.35 53.57
CA ASP A 701 13.30 34.84 54.86
C ASP A 701 13.48 33.74 55.92
N PHE A 702 13.00 32.52 55.66
CA PHE A 702 13.13 31.40 56.59
C PHE A 702 14.49 30.70 56.46
N ALA A 703 15.22 30.59 57.57
CA ALA A 703 16.42 29.77 57.69
C ALA A 703 16.36 28.87 58.93
N ALA A 704 16.69 27.58 58.77
CA ALA A 704 16.79 26.64 59.89
C ALA A 704 17.88 25.60 59.65
N THR A 705 18.63 25.24 60.69
CA THR A 705 19.74 24.28 60.64
C THR A 705 19.46 23.04 61.49
N ARG A 706 19.85 21.87 61.02
CA ARG A 706 19.78 20.59 61.75
C ARG A 706 21.05 19.76 61.56
N LYS A 707 21.23 18.77 62.43
CA LYS A 707 22.34 17.80 62.43
C LYS A 707 21.93 16.48 61.74
N MET A 708 22.83 15.92 60.94
CA MET A 708 22.77 14.54 60.42
C MET A 708 24.08 13.79 60.67
N ILE A 709 24.04 12.47 60.55
CA ILE A 709 25.18 11.58 60.75
C ILE A 709 25.26 10.63 59.55
N ILE A 710 26.39 10.61 58.85
CA ILE A 710 26.69 9.60 57.84
C ILE A 710 27.60 8.53 58.46
N ARG A 711 27.24 7.26 58.26
CA ARG A 711 27.94 6.09 58.80
C ARG A 711 28.14 5.07 57.68
N LYS A 712 29.19 5.26 56.89
CA LYS A 712 29.65 4.28 55.89
C LYS A 712 30.02 2.95 56.54
#